data_AF-A0A954CEJ1-F1
#
_entry.id   AF-A0A954CEJ1-F1
#
_cell.length_a   1.000
_cell.length_b   1.000
_cell.length_c   1.000
_cell.angle_alpha   90.00
_cell.angle_beta   90.00
_cell.angle_gamma   90.00
#
_symmetry.space_group_name_H-M   'P 1'
#
loop_
_entity.id
_entity.type
_entity.pdbx_description
1 polymer ?
#
loop_
_entity_poly.entity_id
_entity_poly.type
_entity_poly.pdbx_seq_one_letter_code
_entity_poly.pdbx_strand_id
1 'polypeptide(L)'
;MTSQFQVPDTPPVVQYIADGSQTGFAFPFPIIDAADLQVLVGAGDLSASVEIAGVGTSDGGTVEFPSAPAAGQVVTLRRAMAYQRTTDFLQGAALRADAFNEAFDRQVMMVQQVADQMGRAVRAADFDLPASLVLPDRASRAGCMLGFDGEGNLQLVAGDDAATPYFVASPGGAARDVYAKLQDAVSVKDFGAVGDGTTDDTPAFLAALAGAAAVEVPTGRYRLTATLTLTEGQSLWGRGDASVLAMESALPLLVISGGYTSVHHLRLEGGSVGVRLKAAATACVNNVLGDLSLWDQGVGIELDGGDDTAKPCYWNNVHDVLVARPTGDGVHLHVSGAGDTPNANRFARLRVYSLAAATTGSGIHVEDGRFNNSFTDCEVNLADTAHSCVRLGAASDGTLFVNLYTETTGGVANVLLEAGSANTSLTNLLAASGGAAISDLSGGAYTARNAGYPERNRLALTRATELVVERLGFDIDYLEPAGGGTVEPDLAKSVYLVSASGGAVTFVLPAAADAAGRQVMVKKVDGSDDAVSVEEDGGSGPDGRAAVLAARYEQVTVLSDGTDWHVVASSKPRIDGSFHDSEAVVTVDPGRPIHLVSAFSGAVTVNLPDPTDAQSIGRLLTVKKTDPSGNAVTVTRAGGTGPDNANVTLSSQYAFVSAYCDG
;
A
#
# COMPACT_ATOMS: atom_id res chain seq x y z
N MET A 1 71.79 59.12 41.88
CA MET A 1 70.35 58.80 41.92
C MET A 1 70.21 57.46 42.61
N THR A 2 69.85 57.45 43.90
CA THR A 2 69.48 56.22 44.60
C THR A 2 68.10 55.82 44.09
N SER A 3 67.97 54.64 43.48
CA SER A 3 66.68 54.14 42.97
C SER A 3 65.67 54.08 44.14
N GLN A 4 64.63 54.91 44.09
CA GLN A 4 63.52 54.80 45.02
C GLN A 4 62.72 53.53 44.70
N PHE A 5 62.20 52.88 45.73
CA PHE A 5 61.25 51.78 45.59
C PHE A 5 60.03 52.25 44.78
N GLN A 6 59.50 51.39 43.91
CA GLN A 6 58.38 51.68 43.03
C GLN A 6 57.38 50.53 43.10
N VAL A 7 56.10 50.87 42.93
CA VAL A 7 55.01 49.90 42.78
C VAL A 7 54.59 49.86 41.30
N PRO A 8 55.15 48.95 40.48
CA PRO A 8 54.78 48.85 39.07
C PRO A 8 53.36 48.31 38.92
N ASP A 9 52.74 48.58 37.77
CA ASP A 9 51.44 48.01 37.40
C ASP A 9 51.60 46.54 37.00
N THR A 10 51.76 45.68 38.02
CA THR A 10 51.94 44.24 37.85
C THR A 10 50.94 43.52 38.74
N PRO A 11 50.22 42.51 38.22
CA PRO A 11 49.31 41.71 39.03
C PRO A 11 50.02 41.17 40.27
N PRO A 12 49.47 41.37 41.49
CA PRO A 12 50.12 40.95 42.73
C PRO A 12 49.92 39.46 43.02
N VAL A 13 49.89 38.64 41.97
CA VAL A 13 49.72 37.18 42.03
C VAL A 13 50.46 36.53 40.88
N VAL A 14 51.08 35.39 41.15
CA VAL A 14 51.66 34.50 40.14
C VAL A 14 51.42 33.05 40.53
N GLN A 15 51.26 32.19 39.53
CA GLN A 15 51.04 30.76 39.72
C GLN A 15 52.03 29.95 38.90
N TYR A 16 52.51 28.87 39.50
CA TYR A 16 53.40 27.89 38.90
C TYR A 16 52.84 26.48 39.07
N ILE A 17 53.20 25.58 38.15
CA ILE A 17 53.00 24.14 38.32
C ILE A 17 54.36 23.58 38.72
N ALA A 18 54.46 23.02 39.92
CA ALA A 18 55.71 22.44 40.41
C ALA A 18 56.08 21.19 39.59
N ASP A 19 57.37 21.01 39.32
CA ASP A 19 57.92 19.88 38.59
C ASP A 19 58.37 18.72 39.50
N GLY A 20 58.30 18.90 40.82
CA GLY A 20 58.76 17.93 41.83
C GLY A 20 60.24 18.06 42.22
N SER A 21 60.98 19.01 41.64
CA SER A 21 62.41 19.19 41.85
C SER A 21 62.84 20.64 42.15
N GLN A 22 62.11 21.63 41.63
CA GLN A 22 62.34 23.06 41.87
C GLN A 22 61.93 23.45 43.30
N THR A 23 62.83 24.13 44.02
CA THR A 23 62.54 24.71 45.34
C THR A 23 62.24 26.21 45.28
N GLY A 24 62.75 26.90 44.25
CA GLY A 24 62.71 28.36 44.15
C GLY A 24 61.68 28.88 43.16
N PHE A 25 60.78 29.75 43.61
CA PHE A 25 59.72 30.33 42.79
C PHE A 25 59.73 31.87 42.90
N ALA A 26 59.89 32.55 41.77
CA ALA A 26 59.94 34.01 41.74
C ALA A 26 58.53 34.63 41.92
N PHE A 27 58.44 35.83 42.48
CA PHE A 27 57.24 36.64 42.43
C PHE A 27 57.59 38.01 41.83
N PRO A 28 56.95 38.45 40.72
CA PRO A 28 57.39 39.62 39.94
C PRO A 28 56.78 40.93 40.43
N PHE A 29 56.38 41.01 41.70
CA PHE A 29 55.68 42.15 42.26
C PHE A 29 56.26 42.52 43.64
N PRO A 30 56.29 43.80 44.02
CA PRO A 30 56.91 44.21 45.27
C PRO A 30 56.11 43.76 46.50
N ILE A 31 56.81 43.54 47.61
CA ILE A 31 56.29 43.36 48.98
C ILE A 31 57.13 44.21 49.95
N ILE A 32 56.53 44.68 51.05
CA ILE A 32 57.21 45.57 52.02
C ILE A 32 57.66 44.81 53.26
N ASP A 33 56.86 43.85 53.70
CA ASP A 33 57.21 42.86 54.72
C ASP A 33 57.13 41.45 54.12
N ALA A 34 57.88 40.49 54.66
CA ALA A 34 57.72 39.08 54.29
C ALA A 34 56.30 38.58 54.60
N ALA A 35 55.67 39.12 55.65
CA ALA A 35 54.28 38.83 56.02
C ALA A 35 53.25 39.34 54.99
N ASP A 36 53.63 40.23 54.07
CA ASP A 36 52.75 40.72 53.00
C ASP A 36 52.64 39.74 51.82
N LEU A 37 53.34 38.61 51.84
CA LEU A 37 53.26 37.56 50.84
C LEU A 37 52.60 36.30 51.42
N GLN A 38 51.56 35.81 50.75
CA GLN A 38 50.99 34.49 51.02
C GLN A 38 51.44 33.48 49.98
N VAL A 39 51.88 32.32 50.46
CA VAL A 39 52.40 31.21 49.66
C VAL A 39 51.49 30.01 49.84
N LEU A 40 50.77 29.65 48.78
CA LEU A 40 49.83 28.53 48.77
C LEU A 40 50.35 27.39 47.90
N VAL A 41 50.27 26.16 48.37
CA VAL A 41 50.46 24.94 47.56
C VAL A 41 49.16 24.15 47.58
N GLY A 42 48.44 24.15 46.47
CA GLY A 42 47.04 23.72 46.45
C GLY A 42 46.19 24.55 47.42
N ALA A 43 45.55 23.90 48.40
CA ALA A 43 44.77 24.56 49.46
C ALA A 43 45.56 24.84 50.74
N GLY A 44 46.82 24.39 50.84
CA GLY A 44 47.65 24.57 52.03
C GLY A 44 48.40 25.90 52.02
N ASP A 45 48.32 26.65 53.12
CA ASP A 45 49.13 27.85 53.34
C ASP A 45 50.47 27.48 53.98
N LEU A 46 51.56 27.75 53.24
CA LEU A 46 52.93 27.44 53.65
C LEU A 46 53.76 28.70 53.90
N SER A 47 53.13 29.87 54.05
CA SER A 47 53.83 31.16 54.20
C SER A 47 54.84 31.18 55.35
N ALA A 48 54.58 30.44 56.44
CA ALA A 48 55.48 30.33 57.59
C ALA A 48 56.58 29.26 57.45
N SER A 49 56.56 28.46 56.37
CA SER A 49 57.45 27.31 56.15
C SER A 49 58.41 27.50 54.97
N VAL A 50 58.54 28.73 54.47
CA VAL A 50 59.37 29.09 53.32
C VAL A 50 60.25 30.28 53.64
N GLU A 51 61.37 30.41 52.94
CA GLU A 51 62.22 31.61 53.01
C GLU A 51 61.83 32.59 51.89
N ILE A 52 61.71 33.87 52.22
CA ILE A 52 61.31 34.93 51.28
C ILE A 52 62.48 35.90 51.10
N ALA A 53 63.02 35.96 49.89
CA ALA A 53 64.03 36.92 49.47
C ALA A 53 63.40 38.01 48.59
N GLY A 54 64.02 39.20 48.53
CA GLY A 54 63.51 40.34 47.75
C GLY A 54 62.37 41.09 48.44
N VAL A 55 62.38 41.15 49.77
CA VAL A 55 61.53 42.10 50.52
C VAL A 55 62.05 43.51 50.30
N GLY A 56 61.17 44.46 49.97
CA GLY A 56 61.54 45.85 49.73
C GLY A 56 62.20 46.12 48.37
N THR A 57 62.10 45.20 47.40
CA THR A 57 62.56 45.39 46.01
C THR A 57 61.39 45.62 45.05
N SER A 58 61.57 46.52 44.07
CA SER A 58 60.48 46.92 43.16
C SER A 58 60.09 45.82 42.17
N ASP A 59 61.07 45.00 41.76
CA ASP A 59 60.89 43.90 40.79
C ASP A 59 60.38 42.60 41.46
N GLY A 60 60.11 42.65 42.77
CA GLY A 60 59.77 41.47 43.57
C GLY A 60 60.98 40.61 43.92
N GLY A 61 60.74 39.32 44.16
CA GLY A 61 61.70 38.44 44.83
C GLY A 61 61.50 36.96 44.54
N THR A 62 61.93 36.10 45.47
CA THR A 62 61.85 34.65 45.33
C THR A 62 61.46 33.99 46.65
N VAL A 63 60.59 32.99 46.57
CA VAL A 63 60.22 32.08 47.64
C VAL A 63 61.04 30.80 47.49
N GLU A 64 61.73 30.40 48.55
CA GLU A 64 62.46 29.12 48.61
C GLU A 64 61.80 28.15 49.58
N PHE A 65 61.45 26.97 49.06
CA PHE A 65 60.89 25.88 49.85
C PHE A 65 62.01 24.99 50.43
N PRO A 66 61.92 24.54 51.69
CA PRO A 66 62.89 23.61 52.28
C PRO A 66 62.88 22.23 51.61
N SER A 67 61.78 21.88 50.93
CA SER A 67 61.65 20.71 50.06
C SER A 67 60.81 21.08 48.85
N ALA A 68 61.20 20.62 47.66
CA ALA A 68 60.46 20.90 46.43
C ALA A 68 58.99 20.45 46.53
N PRO A 69 58.00 21.32 46.20
CA PRO A 69 56.60 20.91 46.11
C PRO A 69 56.43 19.77 45.09
N ALA A 70 55.50 18.85 45.35
CA ALA A 70 55.35 17.66 44.52
C ALA A 70 54.93 18.00 43.07
N ALA A 71 55.37 17.17 42.12
CA ALA A 71 55.08 17.37 40.71
C ALA A 71 53.56 17.47 40.46
N GLY A 72 53.13 18.49 39.72
CA GLY A 72 51.73 18.76 39.40
C GLY A 72 50.96 19.59 40.44
N GLN A 73 51.54 19.90 41.61
CA GLN A 73 50.92 20.84 42.55
C GLN A 73 51.01 22.28 42.04
N VAL A 74 49.95 23.05 42.24
CA VAL A 74 49.93 24.48 41.92
C VAL A 74 50.51 25.27 43.08
N VAL A 75 51.60 25.99 42.83
CA VAL A 75 52.18 26.98 43.74
C VAL A 75 51.61 28.34 43.39
N THR A 76 50.92 28.99 44.33
CA THR A 76 50.38 30.36 44.16
C THR A 76 51.10 31.29 45.12
N LEU A 77 51.77 32.29 44.58
CA LEU A 77 52.37 33.38 45.34
C LEU A 77 51.51 34.61 45.14
N ARG A 78 50.96 35.17 46.22
CA ARG A 78 50.11 36.36 46.12
C ARG A 78 50.42 37.36 47.22
N ARG A 79 50.31 38.65 46.91
CA ARG A 79 50.32 39.69 47.93
C ARG A 79 49.07 39.55 48.80
N ALA A 80 49.27 39.58 50.11
CA ALA A 80 48.23 39.44 51.13
C ALA A 80 48.46 40.44 52.27
N MET A 81 48.57 41.72 51.92
CA MET A 81 48.71 42.81 52.88
C MET A 81 47.47 42.95 53.76
N ALA A 82 47.68 43.25 55.04
CA ALA A 82 46.62 43.68 55.93
C ALA A 82 46.10 45.07 55.50
N TYR A 83 44.78 45.21 55.33
CA TYR A 83 44.13 46.48 54.98
C TYR A 83 44.05 47.42 56.18
N GLN A 84 45.19 47.97 56.60
CA GLN A 84 45.30 48.87 57.74
C GLN A 84 46.25 50.03 57.46
N ARG A 85 45.92 51.20 57.99
CA ARG A 85 46.85 52.34 58.04
C ARG A 85 47.61 52.31 59.36
N THR A 86 48.92 52.18 59.30
CA THR A 86 49.80 52.12 60.48
C THR A 86 50.56 53.43 60.75
N THR A 87 50.53 54.38 59.81
CA THR A 87 51.26 55.65 59.91
C THR A 87 50.35 56.80 60.35
N ASP A 88 50.80 57.57 61.34
CA ASP A 88 50.15 58.81 61.79
C ASP A 88 51.15 60.00 61.74
N PHE A 89 50.71 61.11 61.13
CA PHE A 89 51.57 62.29 60.93
C PHE A 89 51.15 63.38 61.91
N LEU A 90 52.05 63.73 62.83
CA LEU A 90 51.78 64.73 63.88
C LEU A 90 51.78 66.16 63.31
N GLN A 91 50.82 66.98 63.75
CA GLN A 91 50.73 68.38 63.35
C GLN A 91 51.98 69.15 63.82
N GLY A 92 52.62 69.86 62.88
CA GLY A 92 53.82 70.67 63.16
C GLY A 92 55.14 69.90 63.18
N ALA A 93 55.13 68.57 63.00
CA ALA A 93 56.34 67.77 62.86
C ALA A 93 56.92 67.84 61.43
N ALA A 94 58.23 67.59 61.29
CA ALA A 94 58.87 67.50 59.98
C ALA A 94 58.36 66.27 59.20
N LEU A 95 57.85 66.51 57.99
CA LEU A 95 57.38 65.46 57.10
C LEU A 95 58.58 64.82 56.39
N ARG A 96 58.81 63.53 56.63
CA ARG A 96 59.88 62.79 55.93
C ARG A 96 59.35 62.20 54.63
N ALA A 97 60.07 62.43 53.53
CA ALA A 97 59.68 61.96 52.21
C ALA A 97 59.62 60.43 52.10
N ASP A 98 60.47 59.71 52.84
CA ASP A 98 60.46 58.24 52.90
C ASP A 98 59.19 57.69 53.55
N ALA A 99 58.78 58.26 54.68
CA ALA A 99 57.53 57.90 55.34
C ALA A 99 56.28 58.20 54.49
N PHE A 100 56.33 59.26 53.67
CA PHE A 100 55.28 59.56 52.69
C PHE A 100 55.24 58.56 51.54
N ASN A 101 56.39 58.28 50.93
CA ASN A 101 56.48 57.35 49.82
C ASN A 101 56.03 55.96 50.24
N GLU A 102 56.51 55.43 51.38
CA GLU A 102 56.07 54.13 51.89
C GLU A 102 54.55 54.11 52.15
N ALA A 103 53.99 55.18 52.71
CA ALA A 103 52.55 55.27 52.94
C ALA A 103 51.74 55.23 51.63
N PHE A 104 52.19 55.93 50.58
CA PHE A 104 51.54 55.89 49.26
C PHE A 104 51.74 54.55 48.56
N ASP A 105 52.95 53.98 48.61
CA ASP A 105 53.26 52.67 48.03
C ASP A 105 52.36 51.59 48.64
N ARG A 106 52.20 51.58 49.98
CA ARG A 106 51.25 50.69 50.67
C ARG A 106 49.82 50.85 50.15
N GLN A 107 49.35 52.08 49.95
CA GLN A 107 48.00 52.31 49.42
C GLN A 107 47.83 51.79 48.00
N VAL A 108 48.79 52.05 47.10
CA VAL A 108 48.74 51.54 45.72
C VAL A 108 48.76 50.02 45.71
N MET A 109 49.58 49.38 46.55
CA MET A 109 49.61 47.92 46.66
C MET A 109 48.30 47.33 47.18
N MET A 110 47.65 47.97 48.16
CA MET A 110 46.32 47.57 48.64
C MET A 110 45.27 47.69 47.54
N VAL A 111 45.31 48.77 46.76
CA VAL A 111 44.40 48.96 45.61
C VAL A 111 44.63 47.88 44.54
N GLN A 112 45.87 47.56 44.20
CA GLN A 112 46.20 46.46 43.27
C GLN A 112 45.68 45.10 43.78
N GLN A 113 45.85 44.84 45.07
CA GLN A 113 45.38 43.60 45.70
C GLN A 113 43.85 43.50 45.66
N VAL A 114 43.14 44.60 45.97
CA VAL A 114 41.66 44.66 45.86
C VAL A 114 41.22 44.49 44.41
N ALA A 115 41.88 45.15 43.45
CA ALA A 115 41.55 45.04 42.03
C ALA A 115 41.71 43.60 41.51
N ASP A 116 42.78 42.89 41.91
CA ASP A 116 43.00 41.49 41.56
C ASP A 116 41.96 40.54 42.22
N GLN A 117 41.59 40.81 43.47
CA GLN A 117 40.54 40.05 44.17
C GLN A 117 39.17 40.26 43.50
N MET A 118 38.83 41.50 43.13
CA MET A 118 37.58 41.83 42.44
C MET A 118 37.53 41.28 41.01
N GLY A 119 38.65 41.30 40.29
CA GLY A 119 38.73 40.80 38.91
C GLY A 119 38.44 39.31 38.76
N ARG A 120 38.43 38.55 39.85
CA ARG A 120 38.21 37.09 39.89
C ARG A 120 37.01 36.65 40.72
N ALA A 121 36.20 37.59 41.22
CA ALA A 121 35.10 37.30 42.13
C ALA A 121 33.76 37.10 41.40
N VAL A 122 32.97 36.14 41.87
CA VAL A 122 31.51 36.19 41.69
C VAL A 122 30.98 37.27 42.64
N ARG A 123 30.05 38.10 42.19
CA ARG A 123 29.54 39.25 42.95
C ARG A 123 28.08 39.05 43.33
N ALA A 124 27.79 39.18 44.62
CA ALA A 124 26.44 39.36 45.13
C ALA A 124 25.98 40.80 44.91
N ALA A 125 24.67 41.04 44.94
CA ALA A 125 24.14 42.39 44.99
C ALA A 125 24.42 43.03 46.36
N ASP A 126 24.51 44.36 46.42
CA ASP A 126 24.86 45.10 47.64
C ASP A 126 23.85 44.90 48.80
N PHE A 127 22.67 44.37 48.51
CA PHE A 127 21.58 44.12 49.44
C PHE A 127 21.34 42.63 49.75
N ASP A 128 22.13 41.72 49.19
CA ASP A 128 22.01 40.29 49.48
C ASP A 128 22.44 39.98 50.91
N LEU A 129 21.81 38.98 51.52
CA LEU A 129 22.26 38.46 52.81
C LEU A 129 23.64 37.80 52.63
N PRO A 130 24.53 37.83 53.65
CA PRO A 130 25.86 37.25 53.52
C PRO A 130 25.81 35.74 53.21
N ALA A 131 26.28 35.36 52.03
CA ALA A 131 26.47 33.99 51.59
C ALA A 131 27.90 33.79 51.03
N SER A 132 28.39 32.54 51.02
CA SER A 132 29.71 32.26 50.45
C SER A 132 29.68 32.39 48.94
N LEU A 133 30.55 33.22 48.38
CA LEU A 133 30.80 33.33 46.94
C LEU A 133 32.06 32.56 46.50
N VAL A 134 32.63 31.78 47.42
CA VAL A 134 33.82 30.96 47.18
C VAL A 134 33.39 29.69 46.46
N LEU A 135 33.82 29.53 45.21
CA LEU A 135 33.64 28.29 44.47
C LEU A 135 34.44 27.15 45.12
N PRO A 136 33.90 25.91 45.15
CA PRO A 136 34.66 24.74 45.57
C PRO A 136 35.91 24.49 44.71
N ASP A 137 36.79 23.60 45.17
CA ASP A 137 38.03 23.28 44.46
C ASP A 137 37.77 22.76 43.03
N ARG A 138 38.79 22.81 42.17
CA ARG A 138 38.64 22.47 40.75
C ARG A 138 38.20 21.02 40.52
N ALA A 139 38.59 20.08 41.37
CA ALA A 139 38.22 18.68 41.20
C ALA A 139 36.74 18.46 41.52
N SER A 140 36.25 19.09 42.59
CA SER A 140 34.83 19.06 42.97
C SER A 140 33.89 19.72 41.95
N ARG A 141 34.43 20.61 41.09
CA ARG A 141 33.67 21.29 40.03
C ARG A 141 33.63 20.53 38.71
N ALA A 142 34.44 19.48 38.54
CA ALA A 142 34.54 18.78 37.26
C ALA A 142 33.20 18.08 36.93
N GLY A 143 32.57 18.44 35.80
CA GLY A 143 31.30 17.87 35.37
C GLY A 143 30.04 18.52 35.97
N CYS A 144 30.19 19.51 36.85
CA CYS A 144 29.07 20.21 37.49
C CYS A 144 28.70 21.52 36.76
N MET A 145 27.46 21.96 36.91
CA MET A 145 26.97 23.27 36.50
C MET A 145 27.00 24.26 37.69
N LEU A 146 27.11 25.56 37.40
CA LEU A 146 26.90 26.60 38.41
C LEU A 146 25.42 26.96 38.46
N GLY A 147 24.80 26.84 39.63
CA GLY A 147 23.38 27.14 39.84
C GLY A 147 23.11 27.86 41.16
N PHE A 148 21.83 27.99 41.49
CA PHE A 148 21.36 28.61 42.73
C PHE A 148 20.45 27.67 43.50
N ASP A 149 20.54 27.68 44.83
CA ASP A 149 19.65 26.90 45.71
C ASP A 149 18.25 27.55 45.85
N GLY A 150 17.39 26.97 46.69
CA GLY A 150 16.03 27.48 46.91
C GLY A 150 16.01 28.87 47.57
N GLU A 151 17.10 29.25 48.22
CA GLU A 151 17.33 30.55 48.84
C GLU A 151 18.06 31.55 47.91
N GLY A 152 18.46 31.11 46.71
CA GLY A 152 19.15 31.94 45.72
C GLY A 152 20.67 32.04 45.92
N ASN A 153 21.27 31.23 46.79
CA ASN A 153 22.73 31.21 46.98
C ASN A 153 23.42 30.36 45.92
N LEU A 154 24.67 30.68 45.61
CA LEU A 154 25.48 29.90 44.67
C LEU A 154 25.67 28.46 45.17
N GLN A 155 25.37 27.50 44.29
CA GLN A 155 25.64 26.09 44.52
C GLN A 155 26.22 25.42 43.26
N LEU A 156 26.91 24.30 43.46
CA LEU A 156 27.22 23.37 42.38
C LEU A 156 26.01 22.46 42.17
N VAL A 157 25.54 22.39 40.94
CA VAL A 157 24.48 21.46 40.53
C VAL A 157 25.16 20.33 39.78
N ALA A 158 25.03 19.09 40.26
CA ALA A 158 25.57 17.95 39.52
C ALA A 158 24.81 17.80 38.19
N GLY A 159 25.49 17.34 37.14
CA GLY A 159 24.88 17.26 35.79
C GLY A 159 23.68 16.30 35.69
N ASP A 160 23.50 15.45 36.69
CA ASP A 160 22.45 14.46 36.87
C ASP A 160 21.42 14.83 37.96
N ASP A 161 21.56 15.99 38.61
CA ASP A 161 20.72 16.36 39.74
C ASP A 161 19.41 17.04 39.32
N ALA A 162 18.31 16.63 39.95
CA ALA A 162 16.93 16.97 39.61
C ALA A 162 16.51 18.40 40.01
N ALA A 163 17.45 19.24 40.48
CA ALA A 163 17.23 20.66 40.77
C ALA A 163 17.37 21.53 39.50
N THR A 164 16.91 21.02 38.36
CA THR A 164 17.05 21.71 37.07
C THR A 164 16.02 22.83 36.94
N PRO A 165 16.31 23.91 36.19
CA PRO A 165 15.31 24.92 35.88
C PRO A 165 14.05 24.26 35.27
N TYR A 166 12.88 24.84 35.54
CA TYR A 166 11.63 24.36 34.95
C TYR A 166 11.42 24.95 33.55
N PHE A 167 10.96 24.12 32.62
CA PHE A 167 10.44 24.52 31.33
C PHE A 167 8.95 24.86 31.43
N VAL A 168 8.56 26.03 30.92
CA VAL A 168 7.16 26.44 30.74
C VAL A 168 6.99 26.85 29.28
N ALA A 169 6.22 26.08 28.51
CA ALA A 169 6.09 26.27 27.06
C ALA A 169 5.52 27.64 26.67
N SER A 170 4.65 28.21 27.51
CA SER A 170 4.02 29.50 27.32
C SER A 170 3.49 30.03 28.65
N PRO A 171 3.23 31.35 28.79
CA PRO A 171 2.53 31.89 29.96
C PRO A 171 1.23 31.09 30.24
N GLY A 172 1.07 30.60 31.47
CA GLY A 172 -0.07 29.76 31.87
C GLY A 172 0.09 28.25 31.63
N GLY A 173 1.20 27.81 31.01
CA GLY A 173 1.53 26.39 30.86
C GLY A 173 1.99 25.75 32.17
N ALA A 174 1.78 24.44 32.30
CA ALA A 174 2.32 23.68 33.44
C ALA A 174 3.85 23.66 33.38
N ALA A 175 4.49 23.97 34.50
CA ALA A 175 5.94 23.83 34.66
C ALA A 175 6.32 22.34 34.61
N ARG A 176 7.37 22.02 33.86
CA ARG A 176 7.97 20.68 33.81
C ARG A 176 9.47 20.79 34.06
N ASP A 177 10.04 19.77 34.68
CA ASP A 177 11.49 19.65 34.81
C ASP A 177 12.15 19.59 33.41
N VAL A 178 13.29 20.29 33.23
CA VAL A 178 13.96 20.37 31.92
C VAL A 178 14.52 19.01 31.50
N TYR A 179 15.01 18.20 32.43
CA TYR A 179 15.47 16.86 32.12
C TYR A 179 14.32 15.98 31.64
N ALA A 180 13.17 16.00 32.33
CA ALA A 180 11.95 15.35 31.88
C ALA A 180 11.47 15.86 30.50
N LYS A 181 11.69 17.14 30.18
CA LYS A 181 11.36 17.70 28.86
C LYS A 181 12.30 17.20 27.77
N LEU A 182 13.60 17.05 28.06
CA LEU A 182 14.59 16.51 27.13
C LEU A 182 14.34 15.02 26.83
N GLN A 183 13.80 14.29 27.81
CA GLN A 183 13.36 12.89 27.63
C GLN A 183 12.09 12.71 26.79
N ASP A 184 11.37 13.78 26.44
CA ASP A 184 10.20 13.66 25.55
C ASP A 184 10.60 13.22 24.12
N ALA A 185 11.87 13.35 23.73
CA ALA A 185 12.40 12.92 22.44
C ALA A 185 13.60 12.01 22.66
N VAL A 186 13.35 10.70 22.72
CA VAL A 186 14.37 9.69 22.97
C VAL A 186 15.04 9.30 21.65
N SER A 187 16.35 9.43 21.56
CA SER A 187 17.14 9.02 20.40
C SER A 187 17.93 7.75 20.69
N VAL A 188 18.16 6.91 19.67
CA VAL A 188 19.13 5.81 19.76
C VAL A 188 20.55 6.29 20.15
N LYS A 189 20.89 7.55 19.85
CA LYS A 189 22.18 8.14 20.23
C LYS A 189 22.31 8.39 21.74
N ASP A 190 21.20 8.54 22.45
CA ASP A 190 21.20 8.66 23.91
C ASP A 190 21.65 7.35 24.58
N PHE A 191 21.58 6.23 23.85
CA PHE A 191 22.01 4.90 24.29
C PHE A 191 23.36 4.48 23.67
N GLY A 192 24.08 5.41 23.04
CA GLY A 192 25.42 5.18 22.50
C GLY A 192 25.47 4.66 21.06
N ALA A 193 24.38 4.73 20.30
CA ALA A 193 24.44 4.45 18.87
C ALA A 193 25.35 5.46 18.16
N VAL A 194 26.28 4.98 17.35
CA VAL A 194 27.29 5.77 16.63
C VAL A 194 26.80 6.12 15.22
N GLY A 195 26.27 5.14 14.47
CA GLY A 195 25.76 5.36 13.12
C GLY A 195 26.84 5.61 12.06
N ASP A 196 28.02 5.02 12.23
CA ASP A 196 29.17 5.14 11.32
C ASP A 196 29.28 4.03 10.26
N GLY A 197 28.36 3.07 10.27
CA GLY A 197 28.29 1.93 9.37
C GLY A 197 29.22 0.76 9.73
N THR A 198 29.98 0.87 10.82
CA THR A 198 31.00 -0.10 11.24
C THR A 198 30.80 -0.58 12.68
N THR A 199 30.48 0.33 13.61
CA THR A 199 30.17 0.03 14.99
C THR A 199 28.88 -0.79 15.07
N ASP A 200 28.85 -1.83 15.90
CA ASP A 200 27.62 -2.56 16.17
C ASP A 200 26.69 -1.71 17.04
N ASP A 201 25.66 -1.13 16.40
CA ASP A 201 24.69 -0.26 17.06
C ASP A 201 23.53 -1.04 17.69
N THR A 202 23.47 -2.36 17.50
CA THR A 202 22.38 -3.22 17.99
C THR A 202 22.12 -3.05 19.49
N PRO A 203 23.13 -3.03 20.38
CA PRO A 203 22.88 -2.88 21.83
C PRO A 203 22.21 -1.54 22.18
N ALA A 204 22.56 -0.46 21.49
CA ALA A 204 21.98 0.87 21.70
C ALA A 204 20.51 0.90 21.26
N PHE A 205 20.18 0.29 20.12
CA PHE A 205 18.80 0.18 19.65
C PHE A 205 17.93 -0.66 20.58
N LEU A 206 18.43 -1.81 21.05
CA LEU A 206 17.70 -2.66 21.99
C LEU A 206 17.47 -1.94 23.33
N ALA A 207 18.46 -1.20 23.83
CA ALA A 207 18.30 -0.39 25.04
C ALA A 207 17.28 0.75 24.85
N ALA A 208 17.31 1.44 23.71
CA ALA A 208 16.36 2.49 23.39
C ALA A 208 14.91 1.97 23.33
N LEU A 209 14.70 0.85 22.62
CA LEU A 209 13.38 0.20 22.51
C LEU A 209 12.91 -0.40 23.84
N ALA A 210 13.81 -0.75 24.76
CA ALA A 210 13.43 -1.16 26.12
C ALA A 210 13.07 0.05 27.01
N GLY A 211 13.69 1.20 26.76
CA GLY A 211 13.56 2.40 27.60
C GLY A 211 12.44 3.36 27.18
N ALA A 212 11.96 3.29 25.94
CA ALA A 212 10.97 4.23 25.41
C ALA A 212 9.97 3.58 24.43
N ALA A 213 8.74 4.10 24.45
CA ALA A 213 7.73 3.75 23.46
C ALA A 213 7.98 4.43 22.11
N ALA A 214 8.68 5.56 22.08
CA ALA A 214 8.90 6.36 20.89
C ALA A 214 10.41 6.65 20.76
N VAL A 215 11.06 6.09 19.74
CA VAL A 215 12.51 6.20 19.50
C VAL A 215 12.83 6.85 18.16
N GLU A 216 13.63 7.93 18.19
CA GLU A 216 14.20 8.56 17.00
C GLU A 216 15.49 7.88 16.56
N VAL A 217 15.64 7.70 15.24
CA VAL A 217 16.86 7.31 14.54
C VAL A 217 17.39 8.50 13.75
N PRO A 218 18.37 9.26 14.28
CA PRO A 218 18.98 10.37 13.55
C PRO A 218 19.67 9.90 12.26
N THR A 219 20.03 10.82 11.37
CA THR A 219 20.80 10.48 10.17
C THR A 219 22.10 9.76 10.53
N GLY A 220 22.41 8.69 9.81
CA GLY A 220 23.53 7.80 10.06
C GLY A 220 23.31 6.44 9.43
N ARG A 221 24.37 5.64 9.36
CA ARG A 221 24.29 4.24 8.93
C ARG A 221 24.55 3.36 10.13
N TYR A 222 23.53 2.66 10.61
CA TYR A 222 23.59 1.86 11.82
C TYR A 222 23.76 0.40 11.46
N ARG A 223 24.91 -0.20 11.81
CA ARG A 223 25.16 -1.63 11.56
C ARG A 223 24.47 -2.44 12.64
N LEU A 224 23.63 -3.38 12.23
CA LEU A 224 22.85 -4.26 13.08
C LEU A 224 23.28 -5.71 12.89
N THR A 225 23.44 -6.43 14.00
CA THR A 225 23.85 -7.84 14.05
C THR A 225 22.74 -8.75 14.58
N ALA A 226 21.68 -8.19 15.19
CA ALA A 226 20.49 -8.92 15.63
C ALA A 226 19.19 -8.18 15.28
N THR A 227 18.10 -8.95 15.15
CA THR A 227 16.74 -8.45 14.88
C THR A 227 16.29 -7.44 15.94
N LEU A 228 15.67 -6.35 15.49
CA LEU A 228 14.99 -5.41 16.37
C LEU A 228 13.50 -5.75 16.44
N THR A 229 13.00 -5.96 17.65
CA THR A 229 11.58 -6.27 17.88
C THR A 229 10.85 -5.06 18.43
N LEU A 230 9.78 -4.66 17.76
CA LEU A 230 8.83 -3.67 18.26
C LEU A 230 7.62 -4.41 18.86
N THR A 231 7.23 -3.98 20.05
CA THR A 231 6.07 -4.46 20.80
C THR A 231 4.96 -3.41 20.79
N GLU A 232 3.83 -3.73 21.41
CA GLU A 232 2.60 -2.93 21.35
C GLU A 232 2.81 -1.44 21.67
N GLY A 233 2.28 -0.58 20.80
CA GLY A 233 2.34 0.88 20.97
C GLY A 233 3.70 1.54 20.67
N GLN A 234 4.71 0.77 20.26
CA GLN A 234 6.04 1.33 20.00
C GLN A 234 6.15 2.00 18.63
N SER A 235 6.97 3.05 18.55
CA SER A 235 7.24 3.81 17.33
C SER A 235 8.74 4.00 17.12
N LEU A 236 9.20 3.75 15.89
CA LEU A 236 10.58 3.98 15.46
C LEU A 236 10.56 4.87 14.21
N TRP A 237 11.17 6.05 14.27
CA TRP A 237 11.17 7.00 13.14
C TRP A 237 12.54 7.55 12.82
N GLY A 238 12.80 7.74 11.53
CA GLY A 238 14.04 8.31 11.05
C GLY A 238 13.89 9.71 10.46
N ARG A 239 14.91 10.11 9.71
CA ARG A 239 15.00 11.38 8.95
C ARG A 239 15.04 11.12 7.45
N GLY A 240 14.25 10.13 7.00
CA GLY A 240 14.18 9.65 5.61
C GLY A 240 15.31 8.68 5.27
N ASP A 241 15.66 8.60 4.00
CA ASP A 241 16.67 7.66 3.47
C ASP A 241 18.10 7.84 4.04
N ALA A 242 18.35 8.93 4.76
CA ALA A 242 19.61 9.19 5.45
C ALA A 242 19.71 8.49 6.83
N SER A 243 18.61 7.96 7.36
CA SER A 243 18.58 7.11 8.57
C SER A 243 18.55 5.66 8.13
N VAL A 244 19.73 5.04 8.03
CA VAL A 244 19.91 3.70 7.44
C VAL A 244 20.11 2.65 8.52
N LEU A 245 19.23 1.66 8.60
CA LEU A 245 19.42 0.45 9.38
C LEU A 245 19.96 -0.65 8.46
N ALA A 246 21.18 -1.12 8.70
CA ALA A 246 21.85 -2.10 7.84
C ALA A 246 22.09 -3.41 8.60
N MET A 247 21.34 -4.45 8.24
CA MET A 247 21.48 -5.79 8.80
C MET A 247 22.61 -6.55 8.11
N GLU A 248 23.57 -7.06 8.89
CA GLU A 248 24.71 -7.82 8.36
C GLU A 248 24.40 -9.32 8.23
N SER A 249 23.47 -9.84 9.02
CA SER A 249 23.15 -11.28 9.07
C SER A 249 21.88 -11.61 8.28
N ALA A 250 21.68 -12.90 7.97
CA ALA A 250 20.47 -13.39 7.31
C ALA A 250 19.26 -13.50 8.27
N LEU A 251 19.08 -12.52 9.15
CA LEU A 251 17.97 -12.41 10.08
C LEU A 251 16.93 -11.40 9.58
N PRO A 252 15.66 -11.48 10.04
CA PRO A 252 14.72 -10.38 9.89
C PRO A 252 15.29 -9.11 10.52
N LEU A 253 15.21 -7.98 9.84
CA LEU A 253 15.73 -6.70 10.34
C LEU A 253 14.80 -6.15 11.42
N LEU A 254 13.53 -5.90 11.08
CA LEU A 254 12.48 -5.51 12.03
C LEU A 254 11.43 -6.61 12.18
N VAL A 255 11.04 -6.89 13.42
CA VAL A 255 9.86 -7.72 13.74
C VAL A 255 8.88 -6.89 14.56
N ILE A 256 7.68 -6.69 14.03
CA ILE A 256 6.56 -6.09 14.76
C ILE A 256 5.73 -7.23 15.35
N SER A 257 5.69 -7.29 16.68
CA SER A 257 5.19 -8.42 17.44
C SER A 257 3.90 -8.16 18.23
N GLY A 258 3.38 -6.93 18.15
CA GLY A 258 2.13 -6.49 18.77
C GLY A 258 1.37 -5.53 17.85
N GLY A 259 0.38 -4.85 18.40
CA GLY A 259 -0.45 -3.87 17.69
C GLY A 259 -0.06 -2.41 17.93
N TYR A 260 -0.68 -1.50 17.19
CA TYR A 260 -0.57 -0.04 17.39
C TYR A 260 0.86 0.51 17.26
N THR A 261 1.73 -0.18 16.53
CA THR A 261 3.12 0.25 16.31
C THR A 261 3.25 1.10 15.05
N SER A 262 4.30 1.92 14.98
CA SER A 262 4.62 2.66 13.75
C SER A 262 6.11 2.64 13.41
N VAL A 263 6.42 2.46 12.13
CA VAL A 263 7.78 2.54 11.61
C VAL A 263 7.77 3.44 10.39
N HIS A 264 8.54 4.52 10.42
CA HIS A 264 8.49 5.50 9.34
C HIS A 264 9.76 6.29 9.09
N HIS A 265 9.92 6.80 7.85
CA HIS A 265 11.05 7.66 7.45
C HIS A 265 12.43 7.00 7.63
N LEU A 266 12.56 5.74 7.24
CA LEU A 266 13.78 4.94 7.40
C LEU A 266 14.16 4.23 6.10
N ARG A 267 15.46 4.02 5.92
CA ARG A 267 16.01 3.09 4.94
C ARG A 267 16.47 1.81 5.64
N LEU A 268 16.01 0.66 5.17
CA LEU A 268 16.31 -0.66 5.70
C LEU A 268 17.13 -1.44 4.67
N GLU A 269 18.29 -1.96 5.04
CA GLU A 269 19.19 -2.66 4.12
C GLU A 269 19.57 -4.04 4.60
N GLY A 270 19.56 -5.01 3.68
CA GLY A 270 19.93 -6.39 3.97
C GLY A 270 18.91 -7.11 4.87
N GLY A 271 19.31 -8.29 5.35
CA GLY A 271 18.46 -9.18 6.15
C GLY A 271 17.65 -10.17 5.30
N SER A 272 17.16 -11.23 5.96
CA SER A 272 16.26 -12.19 5.30
C SER A 272 14.86 -11.61 5.09
N VAL A 273 14.42 -10.70 5.97
CA VAL A 273 13.19 -9.93 5.84
C VAL A 273 13.45 -8.49 6.26
N GLY A 274 12.90 -7.50 5.56
CA GLY A 274 13.04 -6.09 5.95
C GLY A 274 12.15 -5.75 7.14
N VAL A 275 10.84 -5.98 6.98
CA VAL A 275 9.87 -5.86 8.09
C VAL A 275 8.95 -7.07 8.12
N ARG A 276 8.93 -7.78 9.24
CA ARG A 276 8.00 -8.88 9.52
C ARG A 276 6.93 -8.41 10.50
N LEU A 277 5.67 -8.59 10.15
CA LEU A 277 4.54 -8.45 11.04
C LEU A 277 4.09 -9.85 11.43
N LYS A 278 4.25 -10.20 12.71
CA LYS A 278 3.86 -11.51 13.24
C LYS A 278 3.48 -11.36 14.69
N ALA A 279 2.25 -11.71 15.04
CA ALA A 279 1.79 -11.62 16.42
C ALA A 279 2.62 -12.50 17.36
N ALA A 280 2.90 -12.00 18.58
CA ALA A 280 3.59 -12.76 19.61
C ALA A 280 2.75 -12.88 20.89
N ALA A 281 2.77 -11.86 21.74
CA ALA A 281 1.98 -11.84 22.97
C ALA A 281 0.53 -11.41 22.70
N THR A 282 0.37 -10.39 21.86
CA THR A 282 -0.91 -9.80 21.45
C THR A 282 -1.06 -9.85 19.93
N ALA A 283 -2.27 -9.57 19.43
CA ALA A 283 -2.53 -9.54 18.00
C ALA A 283 -1.68 -8.48 17.28
N CYS A 284 -1.25 -8.77 16.05
CA CYS A 284 -0.46 -7.85 15.25
C CYS A 284 -1.40 -7.01 14.37
N VAL A 285 -1.92 -5.93 14.96
CA VAL A 285 -3.02 -5.16 14.40
C VAL A 285 -2.80 -3.66 14.43
N ASN A 286 -3.39 -2.95 13.47
CA ASN A 286 -3.35 -1.49 13.40
C ASN A 286 -1.93 -0.91 13.42
N ASN A 287 -0.97 -1.64 12.85
CA ASN A 287 0.39 -1.15 12.69
C ASN A 287 0.49 -0.28 11.43
N VAL A 288 1.45 0.64 11.43
CA VAL A 288 1.70 1.56 10.30
C VAL A 288 3.15 1.44 9.84
N LEU A 289 3.34 1.09 8.57
CA LEU A 289 4.61 1.20 7.86
C LEU A 289 4.48 2.32 6.81
N GLY A 290 5.25 3.40 6.97
CA GLY A 290 5.09 4.62 6.15
C GLY A 290 6.43 5.22 5.72
N ASP A 291 6.56 5.69 4.49
CA ASP A 291 7.75 6.44 4.05
C ASP A 291 9.05 5.64 4.23
N LEU A 292 9.06 4.39 3.77
CA LEU A 292 10.18 3.45 3.92
C LEU A 292 10.83 3.12 2.58
N SER A 293 12.15 2.95 2.58
CA SER A 293 12.87 2.28 1.49
C SER A 293 13.59 1.03 1.99
N LEU A 294 13.23 -0.13 1.44
CA LEU A 294 13.77 -1.43 1.82
C LEU A 294 14.65 -1.90 0.67
N TRP A 295 15.92 -2.17 0.94
CA TRP A 295 16.92 -2.55 -0.06
C TRP A 295 17.57 -3.90 0.23
N ASP A 296 17.62 -4.75 -0.80
CA ASP A 296 18.45 -5.97 -0.82
C ASP A 296 18.06 -7.03 0.22
N GLN A 297 16.77 -7.11 0.56
CA GLN A 297 16.24 -8.17 1.42
C GLN A 297 16.03 -9.50 0.68
N GLY A 298 15.93 -10.59 1.45
CA GLY A 298 15.21 -11.79 1.04
C GLY A 298 13.76 -11.46 0.67
N VAL A 299 12.96 -11.12 1.68
CA VAL A 299 11.60 -10.61 1.54
C VAL A 299 11.55 -9.15 1.99
N GLY A 300 10.92 -8.26 1.22
CA GLY A 300 10.77 -6.86 1.64
C GLY A 300 9.90 -6.74 2.90
N ILE A 301 8.60 -7.00 2.74
CA ILE A 301 7.61 -6.98 3.81
C ILE A 301 6.95 -8.36 3.92
N GLU A 302 6.94 -8.93 5.12
CA GLU A 302 6.30 -10.21 5.40
C GLU A 302 5.19 -10.01 6.43
N LEU A 303 3.99 -10.52 6.13
CA LEU A 303 2.88 -10.64 7.07
C LEU A 303 2.62 -12.13 7.31
N ASP A 304 2.90 -12.59 8.51
CA ASP A 304 2.79 -13.98 8.91
C ASP A 304 1.63 -14.15 9.91
N GLY A 305 0.65 -14.97 9.52
CA GLY A 305 -0.49 -15.36 10.34
C GLY A 305 -0.14 -16.16 11.60
N GLY A 306 1.08 -16.70 11.67
CA GLY A 306 1.63 -17.39 12.82
C GLY A 306 0.94 -18.73 13.12
N ASP A 307 0.87 -19.06 14.41
CA ASP A 307 0.47 -20.40 14.89
C ASP A 307 -0.78 -20.38 15.80
N ASP A 308 -1.33 -19.19 16.09
CA ASP A 308 -2.42 -19.00 17.07
C ASP A 308 -3.52 -18.11 16.47
N THR A 309 -4.72 -18.67 16.28
CA THR A 309 -5.88 -17.97 15.69
C THR A 309 -6.42 -16.85 16.59
N ALA A 310 -6.09 -16.84 17.89
CA ALA A 310 -6.44 -15.73 18.79
C ALA A 310 -5.48 -14.53 18.65
N LYS A 311 -4.41 -14.68 17.88
CA LYS A 311 -3.35 -13.68 17.67
C LYS A 311 -3.16 -13.39 16.18
N PRO A 312 -4.18 -12.88 15.50
CA PRO A 312 -4.12 -12.65 14.06
C PRO A 312 -3.14 -11.53 13.67
N CYS A 313 -2.65 -11.59 12.43
CA CYS A 313 -1.94 -10.50 11.76
C CYS A 313 -2.90 -9.81 10.77
N TYR A 314 -3.61 -8.78 11.21
CA TYR A 314 -4.66 -8.17 10.38
C TYR A 314 -4.83 -6.69 10.61
N TRP A 315 -5.52 -6.01 9.68
CA TRP A 315 -5.82 -4.58 9.79
C TRP A 315 -4.57 -3.68 9.92
N ASN A 316 -3.47 -4.08 9.29
CA ASN A 316 -2.25 -3.28 9.22
C ASN A 316 -2.25 -2.38 7.98
N ASN A 317 -1.50 -1.28 8.03
CA ASN A 317 -1.47 -0.27 6.98
C ASN A 317 -0.03 -0.03 6.53
N VAL A 318 0.23 -0.22 5.23
CA VAL A 318 1.51 0.01 4.58
C VAL A 318 1.29 1.06 3.50
N HIS A 319 2.05 2.16 3.54
CA HIS A 319 1.91 3.20 2.52
C HIS A 319 3.22 3.93 2.20
N ASP A 320 3.35 4.38 0.95
CA ASP A 320 4.51 5.16 0.50
C ASP A 320 5.84 4.40 0.73
N VAL A 321 5.87 3.13 0.33
CA VAL A 321 7.00 2.22 0.55
C VAL A 321 7.64 1.80 -0.77
N LEU A 322 8.96 1.84 -0.84
CA LEU A 322 9.76 1.23 -1.90
C LEU A 322 10.43 -0.05 -1.38
N VAL A 323 10.22 -1.18 -2.05
CA VAL A 323 11.00 -2.41 -1.91
C VAL A 323 11.89 -2.56 -3.14
N ALA A 324 13.18 -2.29 -2.97
CA ALA A 324 14.19 -2.28 -4.03
C ALA A 324 15.07 -3.53 -4.00
N ARG A 325 15.22 -4.17 -5.17
CA ARG A 325 16.07 -5.35 -5.38
C ARG A 325 15.82 -6.50 -4.39
N PRO A 326 14.56 -6.91 -4.13
CA PRO A 326 14.32 -8.11 -3.33
C PRO A 326 14.87 -9.34 -4.07
N THR A 327 15.49 -10.26 -3.33
CA THR A 327 15.98 -11.53 -3.90
C THR A 327 14.87 -12.58 -3.96
N GLY A 328 13.94 -12.57 -3.00
CA GLY A 328 12.71 -13.36 -2.95
C GLY A 328 11.47 -12.53 -3.26
N ASP A 329 10.46 -12.56 -2.39
CA ASP A 329 9.21 -11.81 -2.59
C ASP A 329 9.35 -10.33 -2.16
N GLY A 330 8.73 -9.39 -2.88
CA GLY A 330 8.68 -8.00 -2.42
C GLY A 330 7.78 -7.82 -1.20
N VAL A 331 6.57 -8.35 -1.30
CA VAL A 331 5.59 -8.47 -0.21
C VAL A 331 5.08 -9.89 -0.16
N HIS A 332 5.03 -10.50 1.02
CA HIS A 332 4.58 -11.87 1.22
C HIS A 332 3.56 -11.98 2.36
N LEU A 333 2.36 -12.48 2.06
CA LEU A 333 1.32 -12.77 3.05
C LEU A 333 1.12 -14.29 3.12
N HIS A 334 1.47 -14.88 4.25
CA HIS A 334 1.38 -16.34 4.45
C HIS A 334 1.04 -16.70 5.91
N VAL A 335 0.86 -18.00 6.18
CA VAL A 335 0.70 -18.52 7.55
C VAL A 335 1.81 -19.54 7.80
N SER A 336 2.69 -19.30 8.78
CA SER A 336 3.78 -20.24 9.10
C SER A 336 3.33 -21.52 9.81
N GLY A 337 2.14 -21.53 10.41
CA GLY A 337 1.58 -22.69 11.11
C GLY A 337 0.07 -22.69 11.20
N ALA A 338 -0.49 -22.88 12.41
CA ALA A 338 -1.93 -23.07 12.62
C ALA A 338 -2.71 -21.78 12.93
N GLY A 339 -2.11 -20.61 12.68
CA GLY A 339 -2.68 -19.31 12.99
C GLY A 339 -3.78 -18.87 12.03
N ASP A 340 -4.27 -17.65 12.22
CA ASP A 340 -5.24 -17.04 11.32
C ASP A 340 -4.54 -16.42 10.12
N THR A 341 -5.23 -16.39 8.98
CA THR A 341 -4.70 -15.81 7.73
C THR A 341 -4.46 -14.30 7.86
N PRO A 342 -3.40 -13.74 7.23
CA PRO A 342 -3.28 -12.30 7.07
C PRO A 342 -4.51 -11.71 6.39
N ASN A 343 -5.24 -10.84 7.09
CA ASN A 343 -6.50 -10.29 6.59
C ASN A 343 -6.67 -8.77 6.79
N ALA A 344 -7.58 -8.16 6.03
CA ALA A 344 -7.90 -6.73 6.10
C ALA A 344 -6.69 -5.77 6.05
N ASN A 345 -5.55 -6.20 5.51
CA ASN A 345 -4.34 -5.37 5.43
C ASN A 345 -4.40 -4.47 4.19
N ARG A 346 -3.90 -3.24 4.33
CA ARG A 346 -3.96 -2.22 3.28
C ARG A 346 -2.57 -1.81 2.85
N PHE A 347 -2.34 -1.86 1.55
CA PHE A 347 -1.11 -1.44 0.89
C PHE A 347 -1.45 -0.33 -0.10
N ALA A 348 -0.86 0.85 0.04
CA ALA A 348 -1.13 1.98 -0.84
C ALA A 348 0.17 2.64 -1.31
N ARG A 349 0.30 2.99 -2.59
CA ARG A 349 1.52 3.64 -3.13
C ARG A 349 2.80 2.85 -2.79
N LEU A 350 2.68 1.52 -2.85
CA LEU A 350 3.79 0.58 -2.68
C LEU A 350 4.45 0.36 -4.04
N ARG A 351 5.78 0.44 -4.09
CA ARG A 351 6.56 0.07 -5.27
C ARG A 351 7.49 -1.09 -4.95
N VAL A 352 7.44 -2.15 -5.75
CA VAL A 352 8.44 -3.22 -5.72
C VAL A 352 9.25 -3.13 -7.01
N TYR A 353 10.55 -2.84 -6.91
CA TYR A 353 11.38 -2.57 -8.07
C TYR A 353 12.70 -3.33 -8.02
N SER A 354 12.87 -4.29 -8.92
CA SER A 354 14.09 -5.10 -9.03
C SER A 354 15.31 -4.32 -9.50
N LEU A 355 15.16 -3.16 -10.18
CA LEU A 355 16.27 -2.46 -10.84
C LEU A 355 17.13 -3.39 -11.72
N ALA A 356 16.48 -4.33 -12.40
CA ALA A 356 17.11 -5.40 -13.19
C ALA A 356 17.97 -6.41 -12.40
N ALA A 357 17.99 -6.34 -11.07
CA ALA A 357 18.60 -7.38 -10.24
C ALA A 357 17.76 -8.67 -10.32
N ALA A 358 18.44 -9.82 -10.21
CA ALA A 358 17.77 -11.11 -10.21
C ALA A 358 16.88 -11.26 -8.97
N THR A 359 15.62 -11.59 -9.20
CA THR A 359 14.61 -11.89 -8.18
C THR A 359 14.06 -13.28 -8.50
N THR A 360 13.95 -14.18 -7.52
CA THR A 360 13.35 -15.51 -7.71
C THR A 360 11.91 -15.60 -7.25
N GLY A 361 11.47 -14.65 -6.41
CA GLY A 361 10.09 -14.55 -5.94
C GLY A 361 9.21 -13.71 -6.87
N SER A 362 8.10 -13.23 -6.31
CA SER A 362 7.15 -12.31 -6.93
C SER A 362 7.20 -10.93 -6.29
N GLY A 363 6.70 -9.92 -6.98
CA GLY A 363 6.66 -8.58 -6.39
C GLY A 363 5.69 -8.51 -5.22
N ILE A 364 4.47 -8.98 -5.43
CA ILE A 364 3.46 -9.16 -4.39
C ILE A 364 2.99 -10.62 -4.43
N HIS A 365 3.14 -11.32 -3.32
CA HIS A 365 2.72 -12.71 -3.16
C HIS A 365 1.73 -12.81 -2.01
N VAL A 366 0.47 -13.04 -2.33
CA VAL A 366 -0.57 -13.36 -1.35
C VAL A 366 -0.76 -14.87 -1.40
N GLU A 367 0.00 -15.60 -0.59
CA GLU A 367 0.00 -17.07 -0.57
C GLU A 367 -1.27 -17.60 0.12
N ASP A 368 -1.43 -17.19 1.39
CA ASP A 368 -2.52 -17.64 2.26
C ASP A 368 -3.48 -16.52 2.66
N GLY A 369 -3.21 -15.27 2.28
CA GLY A 369 -3.97 -14.10 2.72
C GLY A 369 -5.45 -14.12 2.28
N ARG A 370 -6.36 -13.89 3.23
CA ARG A 370 -7.82 -13.88 2.98
C ARG A 370 -8.52 -12.63 3.52
N PHE A 371 -9.82 -12.51 3.24
CA PHE A 371 -10.74 -11.54 3.84
C PHE A 371 -10.26 -10.07 3.72
N ASN A 372 -10.27 -9.55 2.49
CA ASN A 372 -10.14 -8.13 2.15
C ASN A 372 -8.75 -7.51 2.35
N ASN A 373 -7.69 -8.20 1.93
CA ASN A 373 -6.42 -7.52 1.69
C ASN A 373 -6.56 -6.62 0.45
N SER A 374 -6.05 -5.38 0.51
CA SER A 374 -6.17 -4.43 -0.60
C SER A 374 -4.86 -3.76 -0.96
N PHE A 375 -4.63 -3.62 -2.26
CA PHE A 375 -3.46 -3.00 -2.88
C PHE A 375 -3.92 -1.90 -3.83
N THR A 376 -3.59 -0.64 -3.54
CA THR A 376 -4.07 0.52 -4.30
C THR A 376 -2.92 1.41 -4.75
N ASP A 377 -2.89 1.76 -6.03
CA ASP A 377 -1.84 2.59 -6.62
C ASP A 377 -0.44 1.96 -6.44
N CYS A 378 -0.35 0.64 -6.57
CA CYS A 378 0.90 -0.10 -6.42
C CYS A 378 1.59 -0.29 -7.77
N GLU A 379 2.93 -0.33 -7.75
CA GLU A 379 3.77 -0.61 -8.91
C GLU A 379 4.68 -1.83 -8.63
N VAL A 380 4.76 -2.75 -9.58
CA VAL A 380 5.67 -3.89 -9.53
C VAL A 380 6.47 -3.94 -10.83
N ASN A 381 7.77 -3.64 -10.74
CA ASN A 381 8.70 -3.70 -11.86
C ASN A 381 9.83 -4.69 -11.57
N LEU A 382 9.83 -5.85 -12.25
CA LEU A 382 10.73 -6.95 -11.93
C LEU A 382 11.57 -7.41 -13.12
N ALA A 383 12.71 -8.03 -12.82
CA ALA A 383 13.54 -8.71 -13.80
C ALA A 383 12.81 -9.93 -14.38
N ASP A 384 13.29 -10.40 -15.53
CA ASP A 384 12.72 -11.57 -16.23
C ASP A 384 12.96 -12.91 -15.51
N THR A 385 13.80 -12.94 -14.48
CA THR A 385 14.00 -14.10 -13.60
C THR A 385 12.90 -14.27 -12.55
N ALA A 386 12.07 -13.23 -12.33
CA ALA A 386 11.01 -13.26 -11.33
C ALA A 386 9.96 -14.30 -11.66
N HIS A 387 9.29 -14.83 -10.63
CA HIS A 387 8.21 -15.78 -10.81
C HIS A 387 6.98 -15.12 -11.46
N SER A 388 6.56 -13.98 -10.92
CA SER A 388 5.41 -13.17 -11.38
C SER A 388 5.50 -11.76 -10.80
N CYS A 389 4.85 -10.75 -11.40
CA CYS A 389 4.72 -9.46 -10.71
C CYS A 389 3.81 -9.62 -9.47
N VAL A 390 2.64 -10.21 -9.67
CA VAL A 390 1.68 -10.49 -8.60
C VAL A 390 1.29 -11.95 -8.65
N ARG A 391 1.33 -12.63 -7.50
CA ARG A 391 0.98 -14.04 -7.33
C ARG A 391 -0.10 -14.19 -6.25
N LEU A 392 -1.20 -14.83 -6.62
CA LEU A 392 -2.28 -15.19 -5.71
C LEU A 392 -2.25 -16.70 -5.55
N GLY A 393 -1.85 -17.14 -4.36
CA GLY A 393 -1.68 -18.56 -4.02
C GLY A 393 -3.01 -19.30 -3.93
N ALA A 394 -2.94 -20.63 -3.96
CA ALA A 394 -4.11 -21.51 -3.94
C ALA A 394 -5.06 -21.32 -2.75
N ALA A 395 -4.59 -20.78 -1.63
CA ALA A 395 -5.40 -20.52 -0.43
C ALA A 395 -5.89 -19.06 -0.32
N SER A 396 -5.49 -18.19 -1.24
CA SER A 396 -5.86 -16.77 -1.22
C SER A 396 -7.33 -16.54 -1.57
N ASP A 397 -7.97 -15.62 -0.86
CA ASP A 397 -9.42 -15.38 -0.98
C ASP A 397 -9.80 -13.92 -0.66
N GLY A 398 -10.35 -13.20 -1.63
CA GLY A 398 -10.88 -11.85 -1.39
C GLY A 398 -9.77 -10.79 -1.32
N THR A 399 -8.94 -10.71 -2.36
CA THR A 399 -7.90 -9.68 -2.52
C THR A 399 -8.32 -8.65 -3.57
N LEU A 400 -8.15 -7.35 -3.26
CA LEU A 400 -8.48 -6.25 -4.16
C LEU A 400 -7.21 -5.55 -4.68
N PHE A 401 -7.12 -5.34 -5.98
CA PHE A 401 -6.15 -4.45 -6.61
C PHE A 401 -6.85 -3.31 -7.36
N VAL A 402 -6.40 -2.08 -7.13
CA VAL A 402 -6.87 -0.88 -7.84
C VAL A 402 -5.66 -0.09 -8.35
N ASN A 403 -5.67 0.28 -9.63
CA ASN A 403 -4.59 1.06 -10.27
C ASN A 403 -3.22 0.36 -10.16
N LEU A 404 -3.20 -0.96 -10.38
CA LEU A 404 -1.96 -1.74 -10.36
C LEU A 404 -1.18 -1.52 -11.67
N TYR A 405 0.10 -1.19 -11.55
CA TYR A 405 1.05 -1.17 -12.67
C TYR A 405 2.05 -2.32 -12.50
N THR A 406 2.10 -3.23 -13.46
CA THR A 406 3.12 -4.26 -13.55
C THR A 406 4.00 -4.07 -14.80
N GLU A 407 5.30 -4.31 -14.67
CA GLU A 407 6.28 -4.24 -15.77
C GLU A 407 7.36 -5.30 -15.60
N THR A 408 7.70 -6.01 -16.67
CA THR A 408 8.92 -6.84 -16.72
C THR A 408 9.51 -6.81 -18.12
N THR A 409 10.82 -7.04 -18.21
CA THR A 409 11.56 -7.09 -19.50
C THR A 409 11.34 -8.40 -20.28
N GLY A 410 10.58 -9.36 -19.75
CA GLY A 410 10.45 -10.72 -20.32
C GLY A 410 9.02 -11.29 -20.27
N GLY A 411 8.92 -12.62 -20.35
CA GLY A 411 7.64 -13.37 -20.39
C GLY A 411 6.96 -13.60 -19.04
N VAL A 412 7.43 -12.95 -17.98
CA VAL A 412 6.91 -13.10 -16.62
C VAL A 412 5.45 -12.64 -16.55
N ALA A 413 4.59 -13.46 -15.97
CA ALA A 413 3.17 -13.13 -15.80
C ALA A 413 3.00 -11.88 -14.93
N ASN A 414 2.11 -10.99 -15.35
CA ASN A 414 1.79 -9.79 -14.60
C ASN A 414 0.97 -10.15 -13.34
N VAL A 415 -0.19 -10.77 -13.52
CA VAL A 415 -0.97 -11.33 -12.42
C VAL A 415 -1.15 -12.83 -12.66
N LEU A 416 -0.59 -13.64 -11.77
CA LEU A 416 -0.79 -15.09 -11.73
C LEU A 416 -1.82 -15.44 -10.65
N LEU A 417 -2.90 -16.08 -11.06
CA LEU A 417 -3.93 -16.65 -10.19
C LEU A 417 -3.75 -18.16 -10.16
N GLU A 418 -3.33 -18.73 -9.03
CA GLU A 418 -3.12 -20.17 -8.92
C GLU A 418 -4.44 -20.94 -8.80
N ALA A 419 -4.37 -22.24 -9.11
CA ALA A 419 -5.50 -23.15 -8.93
C ALA A 419 -5.91 -23.18 -7.45
N GLY A 420 -7.16 -22.79 -7.16
CA GLY A 420 -7.70 -22.66 -5.81
C GLY A 420 -7.88 -21.22 -5.33
N SER A 421 -7.12 -20.26 -5.88
CA SER A 421 -7.31 -18.83 -5.56
C SER A 421 -8.73 -18.37 -5.89
N ALA A 422 -9.30 -17.50 -5.06
CA ALA A 422 -10.70 -17.10 -5.20
C ALA A 422 -10.95 -15.61 -4.91
N ASN A 423 -12.05 -15.09 -5.46
CA ASN A 423 -12.59 -13.76 -5.18
C ASN A 423 -11.58 -12.60 -5.33
N THR A 424 -10.58 -12.75 -6.21
CA THR A 424 -9.66 -11.64 -6.52
C THR A 424 -10.38 -10.62 -7.39
N SER A 425 -10.26 -9.33 -7.05
CA SER A 425 -10.83 -8.22 -7.81
C SER A 425 -9.72 -7.33 -8.35
N LEU A 426 -9.69 -7.13 -9.66
CA LEU A 426 -8.70 -6.32 -10.37
C LEU A 426 -9.41 -5.16 -11.07
N THR A 427 -9.08 -3.93 -10.70
CA THR A 427 -9.60 -2.73 -11.38
C THR A 427 -8.46 -1.85 -11.86
N ASN A 428 -8.45 -1.51 -13.15
CA ASN A 428 -7.44 -0.67 -13.78
C ASN A 428 -6.01 -1.23 -13.64
N LEU A 429 -5.79 -2.43 -14.19
CA LEU A 429 -4.45 -3.02 -14.33
C LEU A 429 -3.79 -2.53 -15.62
N LEU A 430 -2.60 -1.92 -15.49
CA LEU A 430 -1.66 -1.71 -16.60
C LEU A 430 -0.59 -2.79 -16.56
N ALA A 431 -0.60 -3.67 -17.56
CA ALA A 431 0.32 -4.81 -17.68
C ALA A 431 1.36 -4.58 -18.79
N ALA A 432 2.43 -3.84 -18.49
CA ALA A 432 3.46 -3.49 -19.45
C ALA A 432 4.60 -4.55 -19.48
N SER A 433 4.27 -5.81 -19.74
CA SER A 433 5.28 -6.86 -19.89
C SER A 433 5.05 -7.74 -21.13
N GLY A 434 6.04 -8.57 -21.47
CA GLY A 434 5.91 -9.56 -22.54
C GLY A 434 5.11 -10.81 -22.13
N GLY A 435 4.81 -10.98 -20.83
CA GLY A 435 4.01 -12.08 -20.31
C GLY A 435 2.50 -11.79 -20.36
N ALA A 436 1.69 -12.79 -20.01
CA ALA A 436 0.24 -12.62 -19.93
C ALA A 436 -0.14 -11.52 -18.92
N ALA A 437 -1.12 -10.69 -19.27
CA ALA A 437 -1.65 -9.67 -18.36
C ALA A 437 -2.31 -10.31 -17.12
N ILE A 438 -3.09 -11.37 -17.34
CA ILE A 438 -3.65 -12.22 -16.29
C ILE A 438 -3.46 -13.67 -16.74
N SER A 439 -2.68 -14.43 -15.97
CA SER A 439 -2.52 -15.88 -16.13
C SER A 439 -3.45 -16.57 -15.14
N ASP A 440 -4.59 -17.05 -15.62
CA ASP A 440 -5.63 -17.63 -14.79
C ASP A 440 -5.56 -19.16 -14.75
N LEU A 441 -5.16 -19.71 -13.59
CA LEU A 441 -5.28 -21.13 -13.25
C LEU A 441 -6.40 -21.39 -12.22
N SER A 442 -7.08 -20.34 -11.75
CA SER A 442 -8.17 -20.40 -10.75
C SER A 442 -9.47 -20.97 -11.32
N GLY A 443 -9.59 -21.04 -12.65
CA GLY A 443 -10.81 -21.48 -13.34
C GLY A 443 -11.87 -20.39 -13.43
N GLY A 444 -11.46 -19.12 -13.54
CA GLY A 444 -12.35 -17.96 -13.62
C GLY A 444 -12.86 -17.44 -12.28
N ALA A 445 -12.23 -17.80 -11.16
CA ALA A 445 -12.63 -17.40 -9.81
C ALA A 445 -12.14 -15.99 -9.42
N TYR A 446 -12.22 -15.03 -10.35
CA TYR A 446 -11.81 -13.63 -10.16
C TYR A 446 -12.72 -12.69 -10.96
N THR A 447 -12.65 -11.39 -10.63
CA THR A 447 -13.28 -10.31 -11.41
C THR A 447 -12.21 -9.34 -11.87
N ALA A 448 -12.26 -8.96 -13.15
CA ALA A 448 -11.35 -7.96 -13.70
C ALA A 448 -12.09 -6.94 -14.56
N ARG A 449 -11.84 -5.65 -14.30
CA ARG A 449 -12.43 -4.51 -15.01
C ARG A 449 -11.36 -3.55 -15.47
N ASN A 450 -11.36 -3.21 -16.77
CA ASN A 450 -10.35 -2.33 -17.34
C ASN A 450 -8.93 -2.85 -17.02
N ALA A 451 -8.74 -4.15 -17.12
CA ALA A 451 -7.52 -4.84 -16.74
C ALA A 451 -6.89 -5.47 -17.98
N GLY A 452 -5.62 -5.14 -18.24
CA GLY A 452 -4.85 -5.70 -19.35
C GLY A 452 -4.15 -4.64 -20.21
N TYR A 453 -3.23 -5.11 -21.04
CA TYR A 453 -2.57 -4.33 -22.08
C TYR A 453 -2.01 -5.30 -23.15
N PRO A 454 -2.09 -4.97 -24.46
CA PRO A 454 -2.79 -3.82 -25.04
C PRO A 454 -4.33 -3.96 -25.00
N GLU A 455 -4.84 -5.17 -24.85
CA GLU A 455 -6.28 -5.44 -24.79
C GLU A 455 -6.78 -5.50 -23.35
N ARG A 456 -7.87 -4.76 -23.07
CA ARG A 456 -8.48 -4.67 -21.74
C ARG A 456 -9.82 -5.37 -21.71
N ASN A 457 -10.09 -6.09 -20.65
CA ASN A 457 -11.40 -6.71 -20.42
C ASN A 457 -12.44 -5.61 -20.15
N ARG A 458 -13.46 -5.48 -21.04
CA ARG A 458 -14.49 -4.43 -20.98
C ARG A 458 -15.82 -4.88 -20.36
N LEU A 459 -16.14 -6.18 -20.36
CA LEU A 459 -17.34 -6.78 -19.75
C LEU A 459 -17.09 -8.25 -19.39
N ALA A 460 -17.53 -8.69 -18.21
CA ALA A 460 -17.60 -10.11 -17.86
C ALA A 460 -18.93 -10.72 -18.36
N LEU A 461 -18.98 -12.06 -18.48
CA LEU A 461 -20.21 -12.81 -18.71
C LEU A 461 -21.23 -12.46 -17.61
N THR A 462 -22.29 -11.73 -17.95
CA THR A 462 -23.29 -11.25 -16.98
C THR A 462 -24.58 -12.06 -17.14
N ARG A 463 -25.02 -12.75 -16.08
CA ARG A 463 -26.34 -13.40 -16.03
C ARG A 463 -27.37 -12.39 -15.52
N ALA A 464 -28.34 -12.03 -16.35
CA ALA A 464 -29.49 -11.23 -15.92
C ALA A 464 -30.63 -12.16 -15.50
N THR A 465 -31.08 -12.09 -14.25
CA THR A 465 -32.29 -12.81 -13.78
C THR A 465 -33.56 -12.06 -14.14
N GLU A 466 -33.46 -10.75 -14.32
CA GLU A 466 -34.54 -9.88 -14.76
C GLU A 466 -33.94 -8.80 -15.68
N LEU A 467 -34.59 -8.56 -16.82
CA LEU A 467 -34.22 -7.53 -17.77
C LEU A 467 -35.47 -6.73 -18.13
N VAL A 468 -35.52 -5.47 -17.69
CA VAL A 468 -36.57 -4.52 -18.11
C VAL A 468 -36.03 -3.73 -19.30
N VAL A 469 -36.59 -3.99 -20.48
CA VAL A 469 -36.26 -3.24 -21.71
C VAL A 469 -37.36 -2.21 -21.97
N GLU A 470 -37.08 -0.94 -21.70
CA GLU A 470 -38.06 0.14 -21.92
C GLU A 470 -38.41 0.36 -23.40
N ARG A 471 -37.45 0.08 -24.30
CA ARG A 471 -37.64 0.13 -25.74
C ARG A 471 -36.72 -0.87 -26.45
N LEU A 472 -37.32 -1.81 -27.17
CA LEU A 472 -36.59 -2.68 -28.10
C LEU A 472 -36.67 -2.08 -29.50
N GLY A 473 -35.53 -1.62 -30.02
CA GLY A 473 -35.39 -1.21 -31.41
C GLY A 473 -34.83 -2.36 -32.23
N PHE A 474 -35.37 -2.57 -33.42
CA PHE A 474 -34.81 -3.52 -34.38
C PHE A 474 -34.05 -2.74 -35.45
N ASP A 475 -32.82 -3.16 -35.73
CA ASP A 475 -32.10 -2.66 -36.89
C ASP A 475 -32.68 -3.29 -38.15
N ILE A 476 -33.18 -2.42 -39.04
CA ILE A 476 -33.86 -2.77 -40.29
C ILE A 476 -32.91 -2.52 -41.45
N ASP A 477 -32.92 -3.42 -42.44
CA ASP A 477 -32.32 -3.20 -43.75
C ASP A 477 -33.37 -3.26 -44.87
N TYR A 478 -33.19 -2.44 -45.90
CA TYR A 478 -34.04 -2.43 -47.10
C TYR A 478 -33.21 -2.84 -48.31
N LEU A 479 -33.60 -3.94 -48.95
CA LEU A 479 -32.87 -4.57 -50.02
C LEU A 479 -33.68 -4.50 -51.32
N GLU A 480 -33.13 -3.88 -52.37
CA GLU A 480 -33.74 -3.81 -53.71
C GLU A 480 -32.67 -4.02 -54.80
N PRO A 481 -32.31 -5.28 -55.11
CA PRO A 481 -31.36 -5.58 -56.17
C PRO A 481 -31.92 -5.16 -57.54
N ALA A 482 -31.20 -4.30 -58.26
CA ALA A 482 -31.67 -3.67 -59.50
C ALA A 482 -32.04 -4.65 -60.64
N GLY A 483 -31.58 -5.91 -60.58
CA GLY A 483 -31.89 -6.97 -61.53
C GLY A 483 -32.32 -8.29 -60.88
N GLY A 484 -32.77 -8.25 -59.61
CA GLY A 484 -32.90 -9.45 -58.77
C GLY A 484 -31.53 -10.05 -58.40
N GLY A 485 -31.52 -11.35 -58.11
CA GLY A 485 -30.32 -12.13 -57.81
C GLY A 485 -30.11 -12.44 -56.32
N THR A 486 -28.91 -12.90 -55.99
CA THR A 486 -28.57 -13.36 -54.64
C THR A 486 -28.19 -12.20 -53.73
N VAL A 487 -28.68 -12.23 -52.49
CA VAL A 487 -28.35 -11.28 -51.43
C VAL A 487 -27.97 -12.06 -50.17
N GLU A 488 -26.81 -11.72 -49.62
CA GLU A 488 -26.33 -12.23 -48.33
C GLU A 488 -26.61 -11.16 -47.24
N PRO A 489 -27.22 -11.53 -46.10
CA PRO A 489 -27.56 -10.60 -45.03
C PRO A 489 -26.38 -10.25 -44.12
N ASP A 490 -26.28 -8.97 -43.72
CA ASP A 490 -25.47 -8.56 -42.58
C ASP A 490 -26.18 -8.91 -41.27
N LEU A 491 -25.82 -10.02 -40.63
CA LEU A 491 -26.43 -10.48 -39.38
C LEU A 491 -26.30 -9.53 -38.17
N ALA A 492 -25.69 -8.35 -38.32
CA ALA A 492 -25.91 -7.24 -37.39
C ALA A 492 -27.37 -6.72 -37.43
N LYS A 493 -28.11 -6.95 -38.52
CA LYS A 493 -29.53 -6.60 -38.71
C LYS A 493 -30.43 -7.79 -38.44
N SER A 494 -31.64 -7.52 -37.95
CA SER A 494 -32.62 -8.55 -37.55
C SER A 494 -33.90 -8.52 -38.37
N VAL A 495 -34.13 -7.46 -39.16
CA VAL A 495 -35.31 -7.27 -39.99
C VAL A 495 -34.90 -6.83 -41.39
N TYR A 496 -35.35 -7.54 -42.41
CA TYR A 496 -35.05 -7.28 -43.81
C TYR A 496 -36.33 -7.08 -44.60
N LEU A 497 -36.43 -5.90 -45.21
CA LEU A 497 -37.50 -5.53 -46.14
C LEU A 497 -36.96 -5.70 -47.55
N VAL A 498 -37.40 -6.74 -48.25
CA VAL A 498 -36.82 -7.15 -49.54
C VAL A 498 -37.79 -6.84 -50.68
N SER A 499 -37.33 -6.07 -51.65
CA SER A 499 -38.01 -5.77 -52.90
C SER A 499 -37.44 -6.64 -54.02
N ALA A 500 -38.28 -7.45 -54.65
CA ALA A 500 -37.98 -8.19 -55.87
C ALA A 500 -38.56 -7.48 -57.11
N SER A 501 -38.69 -6.15 -57.08
CA SER A 501 -39.24 -5.35 -58.20
C SER A 501 -38.36 -5.41 -59.46
N GLY A 502 -37.05 -5.62 -59.29
CA GLY A 502 -36.06 -5.73 -60.36
C GLY A 502 -35.85 -7.16 -60.89
N GLY A 503 -36.52 -8.17 -60.32
CA GLY A 503 -36.35 -9.59 -60.62
C GLY A 503 -36.34 -10.45 -59.36
N ALA A 504 -36.50 -11.78 -59.50
CA ALA A 504 -36.49 -12.71 -58.38
C ALA A 504 -35.23 -12.60 -57.52
N VAL A 505 -35.39 -12.61 -56.19
CA VAL A 505 -34.30 -12.44 -55.21
C VAL A 505 -34.10 -13.73 -54.42
N THR A 506 -32.87 -14.18 -54.28
CA THR A 506 -32.49 -15.25 -53.36
C THR A 506 -31.79 -14.65 -52.15
N PHE A 507 -32.46 -14.63 -51.00
CA PHE A 507 -31.91 -14.19 -49.73
C PHE A 507 -31.23 -15.37 -49.03
N VAL A 508 -29.90 -15.39 -48.99
CA VAL A 508 -29.12 -16.55 -48.53
C VAL A 508 -28.66 -16.33 -47.11
N LEU A 509 -29.25 -17.04 -46.15
CA LEU A 509 -28.78 -17.11 -44.78
C LEU A 509 -27.40 -17.80 -44.76
N PRO A 510 -26.48 -17.40 -43.86
CA PRO A 510 -25.24 -18.16 -43.69
C PRO A 510 -25.52 -19.55 -43.10
N ALA A 511 -24.51 -20.43 -43.11
CA ALA A 511 -24.59 -21.73 -42.45
C ALA A 511 -25.07 -21.56 -41.00
N ALA A 512 -26.03 -22.39 -40.56
CA ALA A 512 -26.64 -22.25 -39.23
C ALA A 512 -25.61 -22.20 -38.08
N ALA A 513 -24.51 -22.96 -38.19
CA ALA A 513 -23.42 -22.98 -37.22
C ALA A 513 -22.75 -21.61 -36.99
N ASP A 514 -22.67 -20.78 -38.04
CA ASP A 514 -22.09 -19.43 -37.97
C ASP A 514 -23.07 -18.39 -37.42
N ALA A 515 -24.34 -18.78 -37.23
CA ALA A 515 -25.43 -17.92 -36.81
C ALA A 515 -26.19 -18.42 -35.57
N ALA A 516 -25.58 -19.31 -34.77
CA ALA A 516 -26.25 -19.90 -33.60
C ALA A 516 -26.92 -18.84 -32.69
N GLY A 517 -28.22 -19.01 -32.45
CA GLY A 517 -29.05 -18.12 -31.63
C GLY A 517 -29.52 -16.83 -32.33
N ARG A 518 -29.25 -16.66 -33.64
CA ARG A 518 -29.70 -15.49 -34.41
C ARG A 518 -31.10 -15.70 -34.96
N GLN A 519 -31.96 -14.68 -34.78
CA GLN A 519 -33.30 -14.61 -35.36
C GLN A 519 -33.34 -13.54 -36.45
N VAL A 520 -33.87 -13.88 -37.61
CA VAL A 520 -33.98 -13.01 -38.80
C VAL A 520 -35.41 -13.00 -39.30
N MET A 521 -35.99 -11.81 -39.53
CA MET A 521 -37.26 -11.66 -40.24
C MET A 521 -37.02 -11.12 -41.65
N VAL A 522 -37.56 -11.79 -42.65
CA VAL A 522 -37.54 -11.38 -44.06
C VAL A 522 -38.97 -11.14 -44.53
N LYS A 523 -39.22 -9.98 -45.13
CA LYS A 523 -40.54 -9.61 -45.66
C LYS A 523 -40.43 -9.09 -47.09
N LYS A 524 -41.22 -9.64 -48.00
CA LYS A 524 -41.39 -9.08 -49.35
C LYS A 524 -42.24 -7.82 -49.27
N VAL A 525 -41.74 -6.70 -49.81
CA VAL A 525 -42.41 -5.38 -49.66
C VAL A 525 -43.00 -4.82 -50.95
N ASP A 526 -42.61 -5.35 -52.09
CA ASP A 526 -43.07 -4.92 -53.41
C ASP A 526 -44.17 -5.85 -53.97
N GLY A 527 -44.82 -5.43 -55.05
CA GLY A 527 -45.95 -6.13 -55.67
C GLY A 527 -45.65 -6.81 -57.00
N SER A 528 -44.38 -7.03 -57.36
CA SER A 528 -44.02 -7.80 -58.56
C SER A 528 -44.38 -9.28 -58.39
N ASP A 529 -44.48 -9.99 -59.53
CA ASP A 529 -44.66 -11.45 -59.57
C ASP A 529 -43.38 -12.21 -59.20
N ASP A 530 -42.25 -11.51 -59.11
CA ASP A 530 -40.95 -12.07 -58.74
C ASP A 530 -40.88 -12.37 -57.24
N ALA A 531 -40.45 -13.58 -56.89
CA ALA A 531 -40.42 -14.04 -55.51
C ALA A 531 -39.13 -13.65 -54.78
N VAL A 532 -39.21 -13.59 -53.45
CA VAL A 532 -38.04 -13.63 -52.56
C VAL A 532 -37.92 -15.05 -52.01
N SER A 533 -36.86 -15.77 -52.36
CA SER A 533 -36.55 -17.11 -51.85
C SER A 533 -35.55 -17.00 -50.70
N VAL A 534 -35.93 -17.37 -49.49
CA VAL A 534 -35.02 -17.42 -48.33
C VAL A 534 -34.39 -18.81 -48.26
N GLU A 535 -33.09 -18.87 -48.49
CA GLU A 535 -32.28 -20.08 -48.61
C GLU A 535 -31.14 -20.07 -47.59
N GLU A 536 -30.37 -21.15 -47.52
CA GLU A 536 -29.19 -21.28 -46.65
C GLU A 536 -27.96 -21.59 -47.50
N ASP A 537 -26.85 -20.94 -47.21
CA ASP A 537 -25.57 -21.21 -47.86
C ASP A 537 -25.07 -22.62 -47.51
N GLY A 538 -24.86 -23.44 -48.54
CA GLY A 538 -24.43 -24.83 -48.38
C GLY A 538 -25.44 -25.77 -47.71
N GLY A 539 -26.64 -25.28 -47.37
CA GLY A 539 -27.66 -26.00 -46.63
C GLY A 539 -28.94 -26.25 -47.43
N SER A 540 -29.93 -26.83 -46.76
CA SER A 540 -31.25 -27.08 -47.38
C SER A 540 -32.22 -25.91 -47.16
N GLY A 541 -31.89 -24.96 -46.27
CA GLY A 541 -32.73 -23.81 -45.96
C GLY A 541 -33.63 -24.03 -44.74
N PRO A 542 -34.43 -23.01 -44.36
CA PRO A 542 -35.26 -23.07 -43.15
C PRO A 542 -36.29 -24.21 -43.13
N ASP A 543 -36.30 -25.02 -42.07
CA ASP A 543 -37.04 -26.30 -41.98
C ASP A 543 -36.75 -27.26 -43.14
N GLY A 544 -35.50 -27.29 -43.61
CA GLY A 544 -35.03 -28.23 -44.64
C GLY A 544 -35.38 -27.85 -46.08
N ARG A 545 -35.84 -26.63 -46.35
CA ARG A 545 -36.13 -26.13 -47.72
C ARG A 545 -36.19 -24.60 -47.78
N ALA A 546 -36.01 -24.04 -48.98
CA ALA A 546 -36.24 -22.63 -49.24
C ALA A 546 -37.65 -22.14 -48.79
N ALA A 547 -37.71 -20.98 -48.14
CA ALA A 547 -38.96 -20.30 -47.82
C ALA A 547 -39.26 -19.20 -48.86
N VAL A 548 -40.28 -19.44 -49.68
CA VAL A 548 -40.60 -18.57 -50.83
C VAL A 548 -41.72 -17.59 -50.49
N LEU A 549 -41.41 -16.29 -50.62
CA LEU A 549 -42.33 -15.16 -50.46
C LEU A 549 -42.69 -14.64 -51.86
N ALA A 550 -43.85 -15.06 -52.38
CA ALA A 550 -44.30 -14.77 -53.74
C ALA A 550 -45.21 -13.53 -53.81
N ALA A 551 -45.93 -13.22 -52.74
CA ALA A 551 -46.85 -12.08 -52.71
C ALA A 551 -46.34 -10.95 -51.82
N ARG A 552 -46.77 -9.72 -52.14
CA ARG A 552 -46.51 -8.54 -51.31
C ARG A 552 -46.98 -8.79 -49.88
N TYR A 553 -46.14 -8.41 -48.92
CA TYR A 553 -46.33 -8.56 -47.48
C TYR A 553 -46.22 -9.98 -46.93
N GLU A 554 -45.91 -10.98 -47.77
CA GLU A 554 -45.49 -12.26 -47.22
C GLU A 554 -44.18 -12.09 -46.44
N GLN A 555 -44.08 -12.77 -45.31
CA GLN A 555 -42.91 -12.75 -44.44
C GLN A 555 -42.60 -14.13 -43.86
N VAL A 556 -41.34 -14.32 -43.51
CA VAL A 556 -40.84 -15.46 -42.73
C VAL A 556 -39.87 -14.95 -41.67
N THR A 557 -39.99 -15.47 -40.44
CA THR A 557 -39.02 -15.31 -39.37
C THR A 557 -38.36 -16.65 -39.12
N VAL A 558 -37.04 -16.65 -39.16
CA VAL A 558 -36.21 -17.84 -38.98
C VAL A 558 -35.27 -17.67 -37.78
N LEU A 559 -34.96 -18.77 -37.11
CA LEU A 559 -34.05 -18.83 -35.97
C LEU A 559 -33.03 -19.94 -36.20
N SER A 560 -31.74 -19.63 -36.07
CA SER A 560 -30.69 -20.66 -36.06
C SER A 560 -30.51 -21.22 -34.65
N ASP A 561 -30.47 -22.54 -34.52
CA ASP A 561 -30.08 -23.24 -33.29
C ASP A 561 -28.59 -23.64 -33.28
N GLY A 562 -27.84 -23.26 -34.31
CA GLY A 562 -26.45 -23.64 -34.53
C GLY A 562 -26.25 -24.94 -35.33
N THR A 563 -27.32 -25.66 -35.65
CA THR A 563 -27.30 -26.86 -36.52
C THR A 563 -28.13 -26.62 -37.78
N ASP A 564 -29.35 -26.09 -37.62
CA ASP A 564 -30.29 -25.82 -38.69
C ASP A 564 -30.95 -24.44 -38.51
N TRP A 565 -31.52 -23.91 -39.60
CA TRP A 565 -32.46 -22.79 -39.54
C TRP A 565 -33.89 -23.28 -39.40
N HIS A 566 -34.62 -22.72 -38.43
CA HIS A 566 -36.01 -23.09 -38.13
C HIS A 566 -36.96 -21.94 -38.44
N VAL A 567 -38.09 -22.21 -39.11
CA VAL A 567 -39.14 -21.19 -39.29
C VAL A 567 -39.95 -21.07 -38.00
N VAL A 568 -39.82 -19.94 -37.31
CA VAL A 568 -40.52 -19.66 -36.06
C VAL A 568 -41.78 -18.81 -36.24
N ALA A 569 -41.91 -18.11 -37.37
CA ALA A 569 -43.14 -17.44 -37.77
C ALA A 569 -43.20 -17.31 -39.30
N SER A 570 -44.40 -17.39 -39.87
CA SER A 570 -44.61 -17.16 -41.31
C SER A 570 -46.02 -16.62 -41.55
N SER A 571 -46.16 -15.68 -42.48
CA SER A 571 -47.49 -15.24 -42.96
C SER A 571 -48.17 -16.28 -43.85
N LYS A 572 -47.41 -17.26 -44.32
CA LYS A 572 -47.85 -18.41 -45.10
C LYS A 572 -47.50 -19.68 -44.31
N PRO A 573 -48.22 -19.96 -43.21
CA PRO A 573 -47.95 -21.16 -42.43
C PRO A 573 -48.09 -22.37 -43.35
N ARG A 574 -47.13 -23.29 -43.23
CA ARG A 574 -47.18 -24.54 -43.99
C ARG A 574 -48.42 -25.31 -43.53
N ILE A 575 -49.27 -25.69 -44.47
CA ILE A 575 -50.43 -26.52 -44.23
C ILE A 575 -50.02 -27.94 -44.60
N ASP A 576 -49.77 -28.79 -43.61
CA ASP A 576 -49.43 -30.19 -43.86
C ASP A 576 -50.65 -30.97 -44.34
N GLY A 577 -50.45 -31.77 -45.39
CA GLY A 577 -51.49 -32.65 -45.93
C GLY A 577 -51.03 -34.10 -46.05
N SER A 578 -51.94 -34.99 -46.37
CA SER A 578 -51.63 -36.38 -46.73
C SER A 578 -52.21 -36.72 -48.10
N PHE A 579 -51.58 -37.66 -48.80
CA PHE A 579 -52.09 -38.27 -50.01
C PHE A 579 -52.24 -39.76 -49.79
N HIS A 580 -53.43 -40.29 -50.07
CA HIS A 580 -53.77 -41.69 -49.93
C HIS A 580 -54.12 -42.25 -51.30
N ASP A 581 -53.40 -43.28 -51.73
CA ASP A 581 -53.66 -44.00 -52.96
C ASP A 581 -53.94 -45.46 -52.64
N SER A 582 -55.06 -45.99 -53.14
CA SER A 582 -55.42 -47.41 -53.10
C SER A 582 -55.74 -48.04 -51.73
N GLU A 583 -56.13 -47.26 -50.72
CA GLU A 583 -56.58 -47.78 -49.40
C GLU A 583 -58.11 -48.00 -49.38
N ALA A 584 -58.60 -49.17 -48.96
CA ALA A 584 -60.04 -49.41 -48.84
C ALA A 584 -60.70 -48.57 -47.72
N VAL A 585 -59.93 -48.27 -46.66
CA VAL A 585 -60.33 -47.41 -45.55
C VAL A 585 -59.14 -46.54 -45.14
N VAL A 586 -59.35 -45.23 -45.10
CA VAL A 586 -58.39 -44.21 -44.64
C VAL A 586 -58.87 -43.68 -43.29
N THR A 587 -58.02 -43.69 -42.26
CA THR A 587 -58.28 -42.94 -41.03
C THR A 587 -57.48 -41.66 -41.07
N VAL A 588 -58.15 -40.51 -40.99
CA VAL A 588 -57.47 -39.22 -41.08
C VAL A 588 -56.79 -38.82 -39.77
N ASP A 589 -55.59 -38.25 -39.89
CA ASP A 589 -54.82 -37.67 -38.79
C ASP A 589 -55.34 -36.25 -38.47
N PRO A 590 -55.87 -35.99 -37.25
CA PRO A 590 -56.36 -34.66 -36.86
C PRO A 590 -55.29 -33.56 -36.89
N GLY A 591 -54.00 -33.93 -36.92
CA GLY A 591 -52.87 -33.01 -37.06
C GLY A 591 -52.67 -32.45 -38.47
N ARG A 592 -53.29 -33.05 -39.51
CA ARG A 592 -53.15 -32.61 -40.92
C ARG A 592 -54.49 -32.13 -41.46
N PRO A 593 -54.65 -30.85 -41.82
CA PRO A 593 -55.95 -30.31 -42.26
C PRO A 593 -56.39 -30.71 -43.67
N ILE A 594 -55.53 -31.29 -44.51
CA ILE A 594 -55.87 -31.65 -45.91
C ILE A 594 -55.52 -33.10 -46.21
N HIS A 595 -56.49 -33.87 -46.69
CA HIS A 595 -56.32 -35.25 -47.12
C HIS A 595 -56.79 -35.42 -48.57
N LEU A 596 -55.83 -35.72 -49.43
CA LEU A 596 -56.05 -36.02 -50.84
C LEU A 596 -56.23 -37.54 -50.98
N VAL A 597 -57.33 -37.99 -51.56
CA VAL A 597 -57.68 -39.41 -51.62
C VAL A 597 -57.92 -39.83 -53.07
N SER A 598 -57.30 -40.93 -53.49
CA SER A 598 -57.52 -41.59 -54.77
C SER A 598 -58.28 -42.89 -54.55
N ALA A 599 -59.46 -43.01 -55.17
CA ALA A 599 -60.28 -44.22 -55.24
C ALA A 599 -60.14 -44.94 -56.59
N PHE A 600 -59.04 -44.71 -57.33
CA PHE A 600 -58.87 -45.21 -58.69
C PHE A 600 -58.95 -46.75 -58.77
N SER A 601 -58.39 -47.44 -57.77
CA SER A 601 -58.37 -48.90 -57.68
C SER A 601 -59.60 -49.52 -57.00
N GLY A 602 -60.48 -48.72 -56.40
CA GLY A 602 -61.67 -49.18 -55.69
C GLY A 602 -62.28 -48.10 -54.80
N ALA A 603 -63.53 -48.27 -54.38
CA ALA A 603 -64.19 -47.32 -53.47
C ALA A 603 -63.45 -47.23 -52.12
N VAL A 604 -63.34 -46.01 -51.59
CA VAL A 604 -62.58 -45.71 -50.36
C VAL A 604 -63.49 -45.14 -49.29
N THR A 605 -63.38 -45.62 -48.07
CA THR A 605 -64.04 -45.01 -46.90
C THR A 605 -63.04 -44.17 -46.13
N VAL A 606 -63.34 -42.90 -45.87
CA VAL A 606 -62.50 -42.01 -45.07
C VAL A 606 -63.16 -41.78 -43.72
N ASN A 607 -62.54 -42.26 -42.65
CA ASN A 607 -63.01 -42.08 -41.28
C ASN A 607 -62.42 -40.81 -40.69
N LEU A 608 -63.28 -39.82 -40.45
CA LEU A 608 -62.97 -38.67 -39.61
C LEU A 608 -62.68 -39.10 -38.17
N PRO A 609 -61.84 -38.35 -37.45
CA PRO A 609 -61.51 -38.64 -36.05
C PRO A 609 -62.74 -38.54 -35.16
N ASP A 610 -62.66 -39.04 -33.93
CA ASP A 610 -63.74 -38.84 -32.97
C ASP A 610 -63.89 -37.34 -32.66
N PRO A 611 -65.10 -36.75 -32.78
CA PRO A 611 -65.32 -35.34 -32.49
C PRO A 611 -65.05 -34.99 -31.01
N THR A 612 -65.18 -35.96 -30.11
CA THR A 612 -64.92 -35.78 -28.67
C THR A 612 -63.44 -35.91 -28.30
N ASP A 613 -62.57 -36.31 -29.24
CA ASP A 613 -61.12 -36.34 -29.00
C ASP A 613 -60.59 -34.91 -28.92
N ALA A 614 -59.89 -34.60 -27.83
CA ALA A 614 -59.27 -33.30 -27.58
C ALA A 614 -58.33 -32.84 -28.71
N GLN A 615 -57.76 -33.77 -29.49
CA GLN A 615 -56.92 -33.44 -30.64
C GLN A 615 -57.72 -33.00 -31.89
N SER A 616 -58.99 -33.38 -31.96
CA SER A 616 -59.91 -33.10 -33.07
C SER A 616 -60.65 -31.78 -32.93
N ILE A 617 -60.99 -31.38 -31.69
CA ILE A 617 -61.77 -30.16 -31.41
C ILE A 617 -61.07 -28.92 -31.98
N GLY A 618 -61.82 -28.10 -32.72
CA GLY A 618 -61.32 -26.87 -33.34
C GLY A 618 -60.56 -27.07 -34.66
N ARG A 619 -60.45 -28.30 -35.17
CA ARG A 619 -59.79 -28.61 -36.44
C ARG A 619 -60.77 -28.51 -37.61
N LEU A 620 -60.32 -27.91 -38.70
CA LEU A 620 -60.96 -27.99 -40.01
C LEU A 620 -60.22 -29.03 -40.85
N LEU A 621 -60.89 -30.12 -41.19
CA LEU A 621 -60.34 -31.19 -42.03
C LEU A 621 -61.00 -31.18 -43.39
N THR A 622 -60.21 -31.25 -44.46
CA THR A 622 -60.68 -31.29 -45.84
C THR A 622 -60.29 -32.59 -46.50
N VAL A 623 -61.28 -33.34 -47.00
CA VAL A 623 -61.06 -34.54 -47.80
C VAL A 623 -61.43 -34.23 -49.25
N LYS A 624 -60.51 -34.49 -50.18
CA LYS A 624 -60.71 -34.24 -51.61
C LYS A 624 -60.44 -35.50 -52.44
N LYS A 625 -61.40 -35.90 -53.26
CA LYS A 625 -61.20 -36.94 -54.27
C LYS A 625 -60.34 -36.39 -55.42
N THR A 626 -59.27 -37.09 -55.74
CA THR A 626 -58.26 -36.62 -56.71
C THR A 626 -58.34 -37.30 -58.07
N ASP A 627 -58.93 -38.49 -58.14
CA ASP A 627 -58.93 -39.34 -59.34
C ASP A 627 -60.26 -39.27 -60.11
N PRO A 628 -60.26 -39.58 -61.43
CA PRO A 628 -61.44 -39.54 -62.29
C PRO A 628 -62.29 -40.81 -62.31
N SER A 629 -61.96 -41.84 -61.52
CA SER A 629 -62.73 -43.09 -61.54
C SER A 629 -64.15 -42.90 -61.00
N GLY A 630 -65.07 -43.77 -61.44
CA GLY A 630 -66.44 -43.81 -60.93
C GLY A 630 -66.58 -44.36 -59.51
N ASN A 631 -65.48 -44.77 -58.87
CA ASN A 631 -65.47 -45.24 -57.50
C ASN A 631 -65.60 -44.06 -56.52
N ALA A 632 -66.48 -44.19 -55.53
CA ALA A 632 -66.72 -43.13 -54.56
C ALA A 632 -65.65 -43.08 -53.46
N VAL A 633 -65.39 -41.87 -52.95
CA VAL A 633 -64.78 -41.65 -51.63
C VAL A 633 -65.89 -41.29 -50.65
N THR A 634 -66.15 -42.14 -49.67
CA THR A 634 -67.20 -41.94 -48.66
C THR A 634 -66.59 -41.45 -47.37
N VAL A 635 -66.83 -40.20 -47.00
CA VAL A 635 -66.39 -39.62 -45.74
C VAL A 635 -67.42 -39.92 -44.65
N THR A 636 -66.97 -40.56 -43.58
CA THR A 636 -67.79 -41.03 -42.46
C THR A 636 -67.06 -40.81 -41.14
N ARG A 637 -67.69 -41.13 -40.01
CA ARG A 637 -67.02 -41.32 -38.72
C ARG A 637 -66.85 -42.82 -38.47
N ALA A 638 -65.72 -43.23 -37.88
CA ALA A 638 -65.53 -44.61 -37.46
C ALA A 638 -66.63 -45.01 -36.45
N GLY A 639 -67.49 -45.98 -36.81
CA GLY A 639 -68.56 -46.50 -35.94
C GLY A 639 -69.83 -45.62 -35.83
N GLY A 640 -69.99 -44.58 -36.65
CA GLY A 640 -71.16 -43.68 -36.61
C GLY A 640 -71.53 -43.11 -37.98
N THR A 641 -72.41 -42.10 -37.99
CA THR A 641 -72.70 -41.31 -39.18
C THR A 641 -71.64 -40.22 -39.37
N GLY A 642 -71.33 -39.87 -40.63
CA GLY A 642 -70.36 -38.81 -40.97
C GLY A 642 -70.74 -37.39 -40.53
N PRO A 643 -70.08 -36.35 -41.08
CA PRO A 643 -70.39 -34.94 -40.80
C PRO A 643 -71.90 -34.64 -40.85
N ASP A 644 -72.40 -33.79 -39.95
CA ASP A 644 -73.81 -33.41 -39.87
C ASP A 644 -74.79 -34.60 -39.77
N ASN A 645 -74.34 -35.69 -39.13
CA ASN A 645 -75.04 -36.96 -38.98
C ASN A 645 -75.32 -37.71 -40.30
N ALA A 646 -74.53 -37.46 -41.35
CA ALA A 646 -74.66 -38.16 -42.63
C ALA A 646 -73.30 -38.48 -43.27
N ASN A 647 -73.23 -39.61 -43.98
CA ASN A 647 -72.04 -39.92 -44.78
C ASN A 647 -72.01 -39.02 -46.02
N VAL A 648 -70.84 -38.42 -46.29
CA VAL A 648 -70.65 -37.55 -47.45
C VAL A 648 -69.94 -38.34 -48.54
N THR A 649 -70.60 -38.53 -49.67
CA THR A 649 -70.05 -39.30 -50.80
C THR A 649 -69.49 -38.35 -51.86
N LEU A 650 -68.20 -38.47 -52.15
CA LEU A 650 -67.50 -37.71 -53.19
C LEU A 650 -67.41 -38.59 -54.45
N SER A 651 -68.31 -38.38 -55.41
CA SER A 651 -68.47 -39.25 -56.59
C SER A 651 -67.77 -38.76 -57.85
N SER A 652 -67.23 -37.53 -57.86
CA SER A 652 -66.55 -36.95 -59.01
C SER A 652 -65.14 -36.49 -58.66
N GLN A 653 -64.28 -36.46 -59.67
CA GLN A 653 -62.95 -35.86 -59.53
C GLN A 653 -63.08 -34.41 -59.02
N TYR A 654 -62.21 -34.06 -58.08
CA TYR A 654 -62.17 -32.74 -57.43
C TYR A 654 -63.32 -32.43 -56.47
N ALA A 655 -64.31 -33.33 -56.32
CA ALA A 655 -65.26 -33.21 -55.22
C ALA A 655 -64.51 -33.26 -53.88
N PHE A 656 -64.91 -32.38 -52.97
CA PHE A 656 -64.34 -32.31 -51.64
C PHE A 656 -65.41 -32.02 -50.61
N VAL A 657 -65.09 -32.33 -49.36
CA VAL A 657 -65.84 -31.91 -48.19
C VAL A 657 -64.86 -31.37 -47.16
N SER A 658 -65.25 -30.30 -46.50
CA SER A 658 -64.56 -29.80 -45.31
C SER A 658 -65.48 -29.97 -44.11
N ALA A 659 -64.97 -30.58 -43.05
CA ALA A 659 -65.68 -30.77 -41.80
C ALA A 659 -64.92 -30.03 -40.69
N TYR A 660 -65.64 -29.22 -39.93
CA TYR A 660 -65.12 -28.57 -38.74
C TYR A 660 -65.60 -29.35 -37.51
N CYS A 661 -64.68 -29.68 -36.62
CA CYS A 661 -65.02 -30.32 -35.35
C CYS A 661 -65.25 -29.25 -34.28
N ASP A 662 -66.48 -29.14 -33.78
CA ASP A 662 -66.86 -28.21 -32.71
C ASP A 662 -66.93 -28.86 -31.31
N GLY A 663 -66.88 -30.19 -31.22
CA GLY A 663 -66.77 -30.97 -29.98
C GLY A 663 -67.87 -32.00 -29.76
#